data_AF-A0A6G1L2C0-F1
#
_entry.id   AF-A0A6G1L2C0-F1
#
_cell.length_a   1.000
_cell.length_b   1.000
_cell.length_c   1.000
_cell.angle_alpha   90.00
_cell.angle_beta   90.00
_cell.angle_gamma   90.00
#
_symmetry.space_group_name_H-M   'P 1'
#
loop_
_entity.id
_entity.type
_entity.pdbx_description
1 polymer ?
#
loop_
_entity_poly.entity_id
_entity_poly.type
_entity_poly.pdbx_seq_one_letter_code
_entity_poly.pdbx_strand_id
1 'polypeptide(L)'
;MALRDVAKSARFPSSITSLDVHLFYVSSQKKPEELEKAKQLNHTPYGDQYERMISGMLYDAQDKALATARFKGRRWMHNYNVYFPQDPDADFSTLETGRLELLKQLIGRLDGGAFIEPPFSIDYGCNIKLGDRFYSNFNLVILDCALVTIGDRCMFGPNISILTATHETEVQSRRDDVDDANGFAGLDRNGSDYAGSNSHIQLQEPERPQLYSRSAMRGESSKSLSEALRLARSREEQETLLGPDEQADDDGCYPPRQNDEPRAPNPHRSLPIYTTIHKIRRLIIASIDDPYSLDQLKSPRMNVAVIRPLVDHLYDPDDVSIVYCLLVNRIQFLREQSYQAHHQTVNITRAQVCELIASRVLRRFDEDHEGREGLLMLANVLVAGFEPFQNAPPEIARAQREIPHWTVRWGWARAEHMHMLTALEVAIVSESKSFLSTSACQKIVENVYRGRIIYTPTSFIDILPDHYKSRGISLYDPRKAPILNQYRLIVPRTRNIIEGCQFILLLALYVSMMVNKAHTLGPEHLRFTIEELVFDVYAMGWVLDEIASICEHGWTVHTENLWSFLDITFVIIFWVYFGIRMHGLTNLDAGMSKLAIDVISMAAPILLPRLAFCLMPENMLFISLRAMMADFTFLTVLAAWCFGGFLVALRWLSETQDGYVRHSVVTISKWMLWIWFGLDGTGIQRSAEMHWFLGPALMITFAFLGNTLFLTILVAMLSNTYTNLAQNATAEIQFRRAVLTFEGVKSDALFAYRPPFNVLALLILLPLKWSLTPRWFHKVNITAVRVLNAPFLVLITLYERRYLWKRSRLLSPPRKHSWLQMWERFGAHGSLQQVFEVEPPQSVLDEMDDIDDVLGVDEDLGHGAGNEYLHALRRRRGSRSMSEYSAGGLSRGMSRDPGQRFGLGAWRRRTATMMSTGIDGTAEV
;
A
#
# COMPACT_ATOMS: atom_id res chain seq x y z
N MET A 1 -12.89 19.85 -71.81
CA MET A 1 -11.64 20.39 -72.37
C MET A 1 -11.71 21.93 -72.43
N ALA A 2 -11.90 22.57 -71.28
CA ALA A 2 -11.79 24.01 -71.04
C ALA A 2 -11.57 24.18 -69.53
N LEU A 3 -10.95 25.29 -69.08
CA LEU A 3 -10.48 25.52 -67.69
C LEU A 3 -9.26 24.68 -67.27
N ARG A 4 -8.09 24.90 -67.91
CA ARG A 4 -6.78 24.38 -67.46
C ARG A 4 -5.74 25.46 -67.09
N ASP A 5 -6.08 26.76 -67.16
CA ASP A 5 -5.07 27.83 -67.31
C ASP A 5 -5.19 29.10 -66.42
N VAL A 6 -5.96 29.11 -65.31
CA VAL A 6 -6.15 30.34 -64.50
C VAL A 6 -5.34 30.37 -63.17
N ALA A 7 -4.73 29.28 -62.74
CA ALA A 7 -4.01 29.20 -61.43
C ALA A 7 -2.48 29.39 -61.51
N LYS A 8 -1.95 30.14 -62.50
CA LYS A 8 -0.51 30.42 -62.67
C LYS A 8 -0.11 31.89 -62.37
N SER A 9 -0.57 32.48 -61.26
CA SER A 9 0.02 33.75 -60.77
C SER A 9 -0.28 34.10 -59.30
N ALA A 10 0.62 33.76 -58.38
CA ALA A 10 0.93 34.51 -57.14
C ALA A 10 2.16 33.87 -56.45
N ARG A 11 2.94 34.64 -55.68
CA ARG A 11 4.18 34.18 -55.01
C ARG A 11 4.17 34.47 -53.50
N PHE A 12 4.52 33.44 -52.72
CA PHE A 12 5.05 33.47 -51.33
C PHE A 12 4.14 33.98 -50.18
N PRO A 13 4.44 33.64 -48.90
CA PRO A 13 5.53 32.81 -48.38
C PRO A 13 5.08 31.55 -47.59
N SER A 14 6.07 30.78 -47.14
CA SER A 14 5.96 29.47 -46.47
C SER A 14 5.53 29.53 -45.00
N SER A 15 4.38 28.91 -44.67
CA SER A 15 4.14 28.24 -43.39
C SER A 15 2.94 27.28 -43.51
N ILE A 16 3.06 26.09 -42.89
CA ILE A 16 1.99 25.08 -42.72
C ILE A 16 1.47 24.45 -44.05
N THR A 17 2.16 23.41 -44.51
CA THR A 17 1.68 22.51 -45.59
C THR A 17 1.94 21.04 -45.27
N SER A 18 0.97 20.39 -44.64
CA SER A 18 0.70 18.93 -44.75
C SER A 18 -0.64 18.63 -44.09
N LEU A 19 -1.73 19.08 -44.71
CA LEU A 19 -3.06 18.57 -44.42
C LEU A 19 -3.38 17.63 -45.58
N ASP A 20 -2.97 16.38 -45.41
CA ASP A 20 -3.05 15.36 -46.47
C ASP A 20 -4.51 15.01 -46.72
N VAL A 21 -5.08 15.62 -47.76
CA VAL A 21 -6.39 15.26 -48.30
C VAL A 21 -6.21 13.95 -49.05
N HIS A 22 -6.41 12.83 -48.34
CA HIS A 22 -6.48 11.51 -48.94
C HIS A 22 -7.62 11.48 -49.97
N LEU A 23 -7.29 11.35 -51.26
CA LEU A 23 -8.28 11.09 -52.29
C LEU A 23 -8.82 9.67 -52.12
N PHE A 24 -10.12 9.57 -51.85
CA PHE A 24 -10.85 8.30 -51.96
C PHE A 24 -10.90 7.88 -53.44
N TYR A 25 -10.44 6.67 -53.75
CA TYR A 25 -10.31 6.18 -55.12
C TYR A 25 -11.51 5.29 -55.48
N VAL A 26 -12.63 5.90 -55.86
CA VAL A 26 -13.84 5.22 -56.32
C VAL A 26 -13.52 4.32 -57.53
N SER A 27 -14.07 3.09 -57.58
CA SER A 27 -13.91 2.25 -58.77
C SER A 27 -14.79 2.75 -59.92
N SER A 28 -14.23 2.90 -61.11
CA SER A 28 -14.94 3.39 -62.30
C SER A 28 -15.48 2.27 -63.21
N GLN A 29 -15.21 1.00 -62.89
CA GLN A 29 -15.62 -0.17 -63.67
C GLN A 29 -16.06 -1.33 -62.78
N LYS A 30 -17.00 -2.14 -63.26
CA LYS A 30 -17.47 -3.34 -62.56
C LYS A 30 -16.35 -4.39 -62.48
N LYS A 31 -16.20 -5.04 -61.32
CA LYS A 31 -15.16 -6.05 -61.06
C LYS A 31 -15.74 -7.46 -61.26
N PRO A 32 -15.45 -8.16 -62.38
CA PRO A 32 -16.11 -9.43 -62.68
C PRO A 32 -15.83 -10.52 -61.63
N GLU A 33 -14.64 -10.53 -61.02
CA GLU A 33 -14.27 -11.51 -59.99
C GLU A 33 -15.15 -11.43 -58.74
N GLU A 34 -15.50 -10.22 -58.29
CA GLU A 34 -16.34 -10.02 -57.10
C GLU A 34 -17.82 -10.30 -57.41
N LEU A 35 -18.25 -10.06 -58.66
CA LEU A 35 -19.56 -10.48 -59.14
C LEU A 35 -19.69 -12.01 -59.23
N GLU A 36 -18.64 -12.73 -59.63
CA GLU A 36 -18.63 -14.21 -59.58
C GLU A 36 -18.63 -14.76 -58.15
N LYS A 37 -18.05 -14.04 -57.16
CA LYS A 37 -18.19 -14.40 -55.74
C LYS A 37 -19.61 -14.13 -55.23
N ALA A 38 -20.20 -12.98 -55.57
CA ALA A 38 -21.58 -12.64 -55.21
C ALA A 38 -22.60 -13.67 -55.77
N LYS A 39 -22.37 -14.21 -56.98
CA LYS A 39 -23.19 -15.28 -57.58
C LYS A 39 -23.26 -16.57 -56.75
N GLN A 40 -22.35 -16.77 -55.80
CA GLN A 40 -22.36 -17.90 -54.87
C GLN A 40 -23.16 -17.63 -53.58
N LEU A 41 -23.72 -16.42 -53.43
CA LEU A 41 -24.49 -15.99 -52.27
C LEU A 41 -25.98 -15.96 -52.58
N ASN A 42 -26.76 -16.55 -51.67
CA ASN A 42 -28.22 -16.57 -51.70
C ASN A 42 -28.83 -15.22 -51.33
N HIS A 43 -30.12 -15.04 -51.64
CA HIS A 43 -30.93 -13.87 -51.25
C HIS A 43 -30.46 -12.51 -51.80
N THR A 44 -29.51 -12.51 -52.75
CA THR A 44 -28.87 -11.32 -53.31
C THR A 44 -29.77 -10.57 -54.31
N PRO A 45 -29.95 -9.23 -54.18
CA PRO A 45 -30.84 -8.44 -55.03
C PRO A 45 -30.17 -8.01 -56.35
N TYR A 46 -29.98 -8.95 -57.29
CA TYR A 46 -29.34 -8.66 -58.58
C TYR A 46 -30.00 -7.51 -59.34
N GLY A 47 -29.17 -6.54 -59.72
CA GLY A 47 -29.52 -5.35 -60.49
C GLY A 47 -28.29 -4.48 -60.71
N ASP A 48 -28.37 -3.50 -61.62
CA ASP A 48 -27.21 -2.68 -62.01
C ASP A 48 -26.55 -1.97 -60.82
N GLN A 49 -27.36 -1.45 -59.88
CA GLN A 49 -26.89 -0.77 -58.67
C GLN A 49 -26.25 -1.73 -57.66
N TYR A 50 -26.75 -2.97 -57.53
CA TYR A 50 -26.12 -4.01 -56.71
C TYR A 50 -24.76 -4.43 -57.29
N GLU A 51 -24.65 -4.57 -58.61
CA GLU A 51 -23.36 -4.90 -59.26
C GLU A 51 -22.33 -3.77 -59.12
N ARG A 52 -22.77 -2.49 -59.10
CA ARG A 52 -21.92 -1.33 -58.78
C ARG A 52 -21.45 -1.37 -57.32
N MET A 53 -22.39 -1.54 -56.39
CA MET A 53 -22.13 -1.65 -54.95
C MET A 53 -21.07 -2.70 -54.64
N ILE A 54 -21.26 -3.95 -55.09
CA ILE A 54 -20.27 -5.04 -54.87
C ILE A 54 -18.92 -4.76 -55.54
N SER A 55 -18.89 -4.02 -56.65
CA SER A 55 -17.64 -3.65 -57.33
C SER A 55 -16.85 -2.51 -56.65
N GLY A 56 -17.41 -1.85 -55.63
CA GLY A 56 -16.85 -0.63 -55.05
C GLY A 56 -16.96 0.57 -56.00
N MET A 57 -18.05 0.62 -56.78
CA MET A 57 -18.45 1.78 -57.59
C MET A 57 -19.58 2.52 -56.88
N LEU A 58 -19.69 3.83 -57.11
CA LEU A 58 -20.84 4.64 -56.67
C LEU A 58 -22.16 4.04 -57.17
N TYR A 59 -23.11 3.92 -56.24
CA TYR A 59 -24.43 3.34 -56.48
C TYR A 59 -25.53 4.14 -55.78
N ASP A 60 -26.75 4.03 -56.33
CA ASP A 60 -27.96 4.59 -55.72
C ASP A 60 -28.49 3.64 -54.65
N ALA A 61 -28.34 4.01 -53.38
CA ALA A 61 -28.78 3.22 -52.23
C ALA A 61 -30.30 3.28 -51.99
N GLN A 62 -31.03 4.14 -52.70
CA GLN A 62 -32.50 4.20 -52.73
C GLN A 62 -33.10 3.38 -53.88
N ASP A 63 -32.28 2.75 -54.74
CA ASP A 63 -32.77 1.85 -55.78
C ASP A 63 -33.74 0.81 -55.20
N LYS A 64 -34.82 0.57 -55.93
CA LYS A 64 -35.95 -0.23 -55.45
C LYS A 64 -35.52 -1.65 -55.04
N ALA A 65 -34.54 -2.26 -55.69
CA ALA A 65 -34.04 -3.59 -55.33
C ALA A 65 -33.25 -3.56 -54.01
N LEU A 66 -32.33 -2.60 -53.88
CA LEU A 66 -31.50 -2.42 -52.67
C LEU A 66 -32.35 -1.99 -51.47
N ALA A 67 -33.22 -0.98 -51.62
CA ALA A 67 -34.12 -0.53 -50.56
C ALA A 67 -35.06 -1.66 -50.06
N THR A 68 -35.55 -2.51 -50.97
CA THR A 68 -36.37 -3.68 -50.61
C THR A 68 -35.56 -4.73 -49.85
N ALA A 69 -34.32 -5.01 -50.27
CA ALA A 69 -33.42 -5.95 -49.61
C ALA A 69 -33.02 -5.47 -48.20
N ARG A 70 -32.65 -4.19 -48.05
CA ARG A 70 -32.37 -3.53 -46.77
C ARG A 70 -33.57 -3.58 -45.82
N PHE A 71 -34.79 -3.36 -46.33
CA PHE A 71 -36.01 -3.50 -45.52
C PHE A 71 -36.28 -4.96 -45.11
N LYS A 72 -36.03 -5.95 -46.00
CA LYS A 72 -36.07 -7.39 -45.67
C LYS A 72 -35.07 -7.71 -44.55
N GLY A 73 -33.84 -7.21 -44.65
CA GLY A 73 -32.78 -7.36 -43.63
C GLY A 73 -33.21 -6.82 -42.27
N ARG A 74 -33.67 -5.56 -42.20
CA ARG A 74 -34.17 -4.94 -40.95
C ARG A 74 -35.34 -5.69 -40.33
N ARG A 75 -36.30 -6.20 -41.14
CA ARG A 75 -37.42 -7.01 -40.64
C ARG A 75 -36.95 -8.36 -40.08
N TRP A 76 -36.03 -9.03 -40.77
CA TRP A 76 -35.46 -10.30 -40.31
C TRP A 76 -34.65 -10.09 -39.02
N MET A 77 -33.84 -9.03 -38.95
CA MET A 77 -33.02 -8.65 -37.80
C MET A 77 -33.86 -8.47 -36.53
N HIS A 78 -35.01 -7.77 -36.64
CA HIS A 78 -35.97 -7.67 -35.54
C HIS A 78 -36.44 -9.05 -35.08
N ASN A 79 -36.86 -9.92 -36.01
CA ASN A 79 -37.36 -11.26 -35.68
C ASN A 79 -36.28 -12.14 -35.03
N TYR A 80 -35.02 -12.08 -35.51
CA TYR A 80 -33.90 -12.81 -34.92
C TYR A 80 -33.63 -12.37 -33.49
N ASN A 81 -33.59 -11.05 -33.25
CA ASN A 81 -33.27 -10.48 -31.94
C ASN A 81 -34.33 -10.72 -30.85
N VAL A 82 -35.58 -11.02 -31.24
CA VAL A 82 -36.66 -11.36 -30.30
C VAL A 82 -37.04 -12.85 -30.31
N TYR A 83 -36.30 -13.70 -31.04
CA TYR A 83 -36.63 -15.12 -31.16
C TYR A 83 -36.28 -15.90 -29.88
N PHE A 84 -37.27 -16.64 -29.38
CA PHE A 84 -37.13 -17.63 -28.31
C PHE A 84 -38.09 -18.80 -28.58
N PRO A 85 -37.72 -20.07 -28.30
CA PRO A 85 -38.63 -21.20 -28.46
C PRO A 85 -39.85 -21.08 -27.53
N GLN A 86 -41.02 -21.50 -28.02
CA GLN A 86 -42.29 -21.42 -27.28
C GLN A 86 -42.66 -22.70 -26.54
N ASP A 87 -41.87 -23.76 -26.70
CA ASP A 87 -42.06 -25.04 -26.05
C ASP A 87 -41.61 -24.95 -24.57
N PRO A 88 -42.45 -25.32 -23.58
CA PRO A 88 -42.05 -25.29 -22.17
C PRO A 88 -40.89 -26.24 -21.81
N ASP A 89 -40.64 -27.28 -22.62
CA ASP A 89 -39.53 -28.24 -22.41
C ASP A 89 -38.27 -27.88 -23.25
N ALA A 90 -38.22 -26.67 -23.85
CA ALA A 90 -37.12 -26.23 -24.69
C ALA A 90 -35.77 -26.08 -23.95
N ASP A 91 -34.71 -26.65 -24.52
CA ASP A 91 -33.32 -26.50 -24.05
C ASP A 91 -32.48 -25.57 -24.95
N PHE A 92 -31.22 -25.36 -24.60
CA PHE A 92 -30.30 -24.53 -25.38
C PHE A 92 -30.04 -25.08 -26.80
N SER A 93 -30.10 -26.39 -27.01
CA SER A 93 -29.91 -27.00 -28.34
C SER A 93 -31.09 -26.71 -29.28
N THR A 94 -32.31 -26.64 -28.75
CA THR A 94 -33.49 -26.20 -29.52
C THR A 94 -33.42 -24.72 -29.89
N LEU A 95 -32.90 -23.86 -28.99
CA LEU A 95 -32.65 -22.44 -29.26
C LEU A 95 -31.58 -22.25 -30.34
N GLU A 96 -30.45 -22.96 -30.24
CA GLU A 96 -29.37 -22.94 -31.23
C GLU A 96 -29.88 -23.37 -32.62
N THR A 97 -30.59 -24.51 -32.69
CA THR A 97 -31.17 -25.00 -33.95
C THR A 97 -32.16 -24.00 -34.54
N GLY A 98 -33.05 -23.42 -33.73
CA GLY A 98 -34.02 -22.42 -34.19
C GLY A 98 -33.36 -21.14 -34.72
N ARG A 99 -32.32 -20.64 -34.04
CA ARG A 99 -31.53 -19.50 -34.51
C ARG A 99 -30.74 -19.82 -35.79
N LEU A 100 -30.19 -21.03 -35.91
CA LEU A 100 -29.47 -21.48 -37.11
C LEU A 100 -30.39 -21.50 -38.34
N GLU A 101 -31.63 -21.97 -38.21
CA GLU A 101 -32.60 -21.93 -39.31
C GLU A 101 -33.07 -20.52 -39.66
N LEU A 102 -33.09 -19.58 -38.71
CA LEU A 102 -33.31 -18.17 -39.03
C LEU A 102 -32.13 -17.58 -39.83
N LEU A 103 -30.88 -17.90 -39.47
CA LEU A 103 -29.68 -17.42 -40.19
C LEU A 103 -29.70 -17.82 -41.67
N LYS A 104 -30.09 -19.07 -41.99
CA LYS A 104 -30.21 -19.55 -43.39
C LYS A 104 -31.23 -18.79 -44.25
N GLN A 105 -32.20 -18.10 -43.64
CA GLN A 105 -33.24 -17.36 -44.37
C GLN A 105 -32.76 -16.01 -44.94
N LEU A 106 -31.60 -15.52 -44.51
CA LEU A 106 -31.08 -14.22 -44.95
C LEU A 106 -29.57 -14.21 -45.26
N ILE A 107 -28.73 -14.89 -44.47
CA ILE A 107 -27.29 -14.89 -44.68
C ILE A 107 -26.96 -15.45 -46.07
N GLY A 108 -26.10 -14.76 -46.82
CA GLY A 108 -25.76 -15.11 -48.20
C GLY A 108 -25.23 -16.54 -48.33
N ARG A 109 -24.31 -16.93 -47.45
CA ARG A 109 -23.80 -18.31 -47.40
C ARG A 109 -23.39 -18.70 -45.99
N LEU A 110 -23.79 -19.90 -45.58
CA LEU A 110 -23.47 -20.52 -44.30
C LEU A 110 -22.94 -21.93 -44.59
N ASP A 111 -21.65 -22.16 -44.36
CA ASP A 111 -20.99 -23.44 -44.70
C ASP A 111 -21.13 -24.50 -43.59
N GLY A 112 -21.55 -24.14 -42.37
CA GLY A 112 -21.70 -25.07 -41.25
C GLY A 112 -22.49 -24.51 -40.05
N GLY A 113 -22.08 -24.88 -38.83
CA GLY A 113 -22.73 -24.40 -37.60
C GLY A 113 -22.36 -22.96 -37.25
N ALA A 114 -23.35 -22.12 -36.92
CA ALA A 114 -23.12 -20.75 -36.48
C ALA A 114 -24.10 -20.33 -35.37
N PHE A 115 -23.59 -19.69 -34.31
CA PHE A 115 -24.39 -19.15 -33.21
C PHE A 115 -24.01 -17.70 -32.90
N ILE A 116 -24.99 -16.80 -32.93
CA ILE A 116 -24.81 -15.36 -32.72
C ILE A 116 -25.76 -14.92 -31.60
N GLU A 117 -25.21 -14.28 -30.57
CA GLU A 117 -26.03 -13.76 -29.46
C GLU A 117 -26.68 -12.42 -29.82
N PRO A 118 -28.00 -12.26 -29.61
CA PRO A 118 -28.71 -11.01 -29.90
C PRO A 118 -28.40 -9.94 -28.84
N PRO A 119 -28.24 -8.66 -29.21
CA PRO A 119 -28.62 -8.10 -30.50
C PRO A 119 -27.56 -8.33 -31.60
N PHE A 120 -28.03 -8.76 -32.76
CA PHE A 120 -27.30 -8.78 -34.02
C PHE A 120 -27.86 -7.69 -34.93
N SER A 121 -27.01 -6.92 -35.59
CA SER A 121 -27.40 -5.81 -36.49
C SER A 121 -26.73 -5.92 -37.85
N ILE A 122 -27.50 -5.71 -38.93
CA ILE A 122 -27.05 -5.84 -40.33
C ILE A 122 -27.69 -4.80 -41.26
N ASP A 123 -27.10 -4.54 -42.43
CA ASP A 123 -27.75 -3.71 -43.48
C ASP A 123 -28.55 -4.58 -44.48
N TYR A 124 -27.90 -5.56 -45.13
CA TYR A 124 -28.53 -6.48 -46.09
C TYR A 124 -28.53 -7.94 -45.63
N GLY A 125 -27.41 -8.42 -45.07
CA GLY A 125 -27.17 -9.81 -44.67
C GLY A 125 -26.82 -10.76 -45.82
N CYS A 126 -27.28 -10.49 -47.04
CA CYS A 126 -27.05 -11.36 -48.20
C CYS A 126 -25.60 -11.33 -48.71
N ASN A 127 -24.77 -10.37 -48.29
CA ASN A 127 -23.38 -10.26 -48.73
C ASN A 127 -22.40 -10.91 -47.72
N ILE A 128 -22.94 -11.55 -46.66
CA ILE A 128 -22.19 -12.22 -45.61
C ILE A 128 -22.04 -13.72 -45.94
N LYS A 129 -20.80 -14.20 -45.85
CA LYS A 129 -20.43 -15.61 -45.81
C LYS A 129 -19.88 -15.98 -44.43
N LEU A 130 -20.44 -17.00 -43.80
CA LEU A 130 -19.99 -17.58 -42.53
C LEU A 130 -19.47 -19.01 -42.72
N GLY A 131 -18.28 -19.28 -42.18
CA GLY A 131 -17.68 -20.61 -42.09
C GLY A 131 -18.30 -21.51 -41.01
N ASP A 132 -17.80 -22.73 -40.89
CA ASP A 132 -18.24 -23.73 -39.93
C ASP A 132 -17.69 -23.47 -38.50
N ARG A 133 -18.53 -23.72 -37.48
CA ARG A 133 -18.30 -23.40 -36.06
C ARG A 133 -17.98 -21.92 -35.81
N PHE A 134 -18.78 -21.03 -36.38
CA PHE A 134 -18.73 -19.59 -36.06
C PHE A 134 -19.50 -19.28 -34.76
N TYR A 135 -18.88 -18.50 -33.86
CA TYR A 135 -19.56 -17.98 -32.67
C TYR A 135 -19.40 -16.47 -32.57
N SER A 136 -20.48 -15.76 -32.19
CA SER A 136 -20.38 -14.36 -31.76
C SER A 136 -21.14 -14.10 -30.47
N ASN A 137 -20.46 -13.39 -29.56
CA ASN A 137 -21.03 -12.84 -28.35
C ASN A 137 -21.90 -11.59 -28.65
N PHE A 138 -22.53 -11.02 -27.62
CA PHE A 138 -23.54 -9.95 -27.69
C PHE A 138 -23.10 -8.72 -28.49
N ASN A 139 -24.08 -8.10 -29.18
CA ASN A 139 -23.94 -6.81 -29.86
C ASN A 139 -22.99 -6.82 -31.07
N LEU A 140 -23.17 -7.79 -31.97
CA LEU A 140 -22.49 -7.85 -33.26
C LEU A 140 -23.17 -6.92 -34.27
N VAL A 141 -22.38 -6.09 -34.97
CA VAL A 141 -22.84 -5.23 -36.07
C VAL A 141 -22.07 -5.57 -37.35
N ILE A 142 -22.76 -5.84 -38.46
CA ILE A 142 -22.14 -6.04 -39.79
C ILE A 142 -22.86 -5.19 -40.84
N LEU A 143 -22.25 -4.08 -41.28
CA LEU A 143 -22.74 -3.31 -42.42
C LEU A 143 -22.10 -3.87 -43.70
N ASP A 144 -22.86 -4.68 -44.44
CA ASP A 144 -22.40 -5.49 -45.58
C ASP A 144 -22.72 -4.85 -46.95
N CYS A 145 -22.31 -3.61 -47.17
CA CYS A 145 -22.32 -2.98 -48.51
C CYS A 145 -21.28 -3.61 -49.46
N ALA A 146 -20.24 -4.25 -48.93
CA ALA A 146 -19.33 -5.10 -49.67
C ALA A 146 -19.40 -6.55 -49.14
N LEU A 147 -18.86 -7.52 -49.90
CA LEU A 147 -18.76 -8.92 -49.47
C LEU A 147 -17.97 -9.05 -48.16
N VAL A 148 -18.52 -9.77 -47.18
CA VAL A 148 -17.88 -10.09 -45.90
C VAL A 148 -17.75 -11.60 -45.80
N THR A 149 -16.53 -12.13 -45.71
CA THR A 149 -16.25 -13.55 -45.55
C THR A 149 -15.58 -13.83 -44.21
N ILE A 150 -16.24 -14.59 -43.35
CA ILE A 150 -15.70 -15.06 -42.08
C ILE A 150 -15.38 -16.55 -42.24
N GLY A 151 -14.14 -16.93 -41.97
CA GLY A 151 -13.67 -18.31 -42.05
C GLY A 151 -14.21 -19.23 -40.96
N ASP A 152 -13.81 -20.49 -41.06
CA ASP A 152 -14.16 -21.54 -40.11
C ASP A 152 -13.52 -21.27 -38.72
N ARG A 153 -14.14 -21.82 -37.66
CA ARG A 153 -13.71 -21.74 -36.25
C ARG A 153 -13.47 -20.33 -35.68
N CYS A 154 -14.01 -19.29 -36.31
CA CYS A 154 -13.89 -17.92 -35.81
C CYS A 154 -14.82 -17.67 -34.59
N MET A 155 -14.28 -17.05 -33.53
CA MET A 155 -15.05 -16.64 -32.34
C MET A 155 -14.93 -15.13 -32.10
N PHE A 156 -16.06 -14.46 -31.98
CA PHE A 156 -16.15 -13.02 -31.77
C PHE A 156 -16.55 -12.68 -30.32
N GLY A 157 -15.78 -11.77 -29.71
CA GLY A 157 -16.11 -11.14 -28.43
C GLY A 157 -17.26 -10.12 -28.54
N PRO A 158 -17.74 -9.57 -27.41
CA PRO A 158 -18.89 -8.68 -27.40
C PRO A 158 -18.57 -7.30 -28.00
N ASN A 159 -19.57 -6.65 -28.59
CA ASN A 159 -19.49 -5.32 -29.23
C ASN A 159 -18.60 -5.22 -30.48
N ILE A 160 -18.41 -6.32 -31.23
CA ILE A 160 -17.65 -6.29 -32.49
C ILE A 160 -18.49 -5.64 -33.60
N SER A 161 -17.86 -4.76 -34.39
CA SER A 161 -18.46 -4.07 -35.52
C SER A 161 -17.61 -4.24 -36.78
N ILE A 162 -18.20 -4.80 -37.84
CA ILE A 162 -17.60 -4.99 -39.16
C ILE A 162 -18.31 -4.04 -40.12
N LEU A 163 -17.61 -3.03 -40.62
CA LEU A 163 -18.21 -1.94 -41.39
C LEU A 163 -17.57 -1.87 -42.77
N THR A 164 -18.34 -2.17 -43.82
CA THR A 164 -17.92 -2.00 -45.23
C THR A 164 -18.61 -0.83 -45.94
N ALA A 165 -19.60 -0.22 -45.27
CA ALA A 165 -20.32 0.95 -45.77
C ALA A 165 -19.52 2.24 -45.55
N THR A 166 -19.44 3.09 -46.58
CA THR A 166 -18.96 4.48 -46.46
C THR A 166 -19.95 5.42 -47.15
N HIS A 167 -19.83 6.72 -46.90
CA HIS A 167 -20.61 7.75 -47.59
C HIS A 167 -19.65 8.70 -48.28
N GLU A 168 -19.97 9.13 -49.49
CA GLU A 168 -19.11 10.08 -50.19
C GLU A 168 -19.05 11.43 -49.46
N THR A 169 -17.89 12.09 -49.53
CA THR A 169 -17.64 13.33 -48.80
C THR A 169 -17.98 14.60 -49.60
N GLU A 170 -18.21 14.48 -50.91
CA GLU A 170 -18.56 15.62 -51.76
C GLU A 170 -20.00 16.11 -51.50
N VAL A 171 -20.16 17.42 -51.36
CA VAL A 171 -21.44 18.08 -51.03
C VAL A 171 -22.55 17.79 -52.05
N GLN A 172 -22.22 17.61 -53.33
CA GLN A 172 -23.21 17.30 -54.36
C GLN A 172 -23.61 15.83 -54.33
N SER A 173 -22.65 14.90 -54.26
CA SER A 173 -22.91 13.46 -54.11
C SER A 173 -23.80 13.16 -52.88
N ARG A 174 -23.56 13.86 -51.76
CA ARG A 174 -24.39 13.81 -50.55
C ARG A 174 -25.77 14.46 -50.64
N ARG A 175 -26.07 15.24 -51.67
CA ARG A 175 -27.42 15.77 -51.97
C ARG A 175 -28.22 14.84 -52.87
N ASP A 176 -27.50 14.04 -53.65
CA ASP A 176 -28.06 13.11 -54.63
C ASP A 176 -28.16 11.67 -54.07
N ASP A 177 -28.00 11.51 -52.74
CA ASP A 177 -28.09 10.27 -51.95
C ASP A 177 -27.24 9.08 -52.48
N VAL A 178 -26.04 9.38 -52.99
CA VAL A 178 -25.10 8.39 -53.54
C VAL A 178 -24.17 7.84 -52.45
N ASP A 179 -24.06 6.51 -52.39
CA ASP A 179 -23.19 5.78 -51.46
C ASP A 179 -21.97 5.16 -52.17
N ASP A 180 -20.89 4.95 -51.42
CA ASP A 180 -19.71 4.17 -51.84
C ASP A 180 -19.49 2.99 -50.88
N ALA A 181 -18.95 1.91 -51.43
CA ALA A 181 -18.62 0.70 -50.67
C ALA A 181 -17.10 0.49 -50.57
N ASN A 182 -16.26 1.50 -50.86
CA ASN A 182 -14.80 1.31 -50.99
C ASN A 182 -14.00 1.61 -49.71
N GLY A 183 -12.84 0.95 -49.58
CA GLY A 183 -12.01 0.92 -48.36
C GLY A 183 -10.98 2.06 -48.26
N PHE A 184 -10.52 2.33 -47.04
CA PHE A 184 -9.53 3.40 -46.76
C PHE A 184 -8.13 2.98 -47.23
N ALA A 185 -7.63 3.59 -48.31
CA ALA A 185 -6.28 3.33 -48.83
C ALA A 185 -5.24 4.27 -48.20
N GLY A 186 -4.39 3.72 -47.31
CA GLY A 186 -3.21 4.40 -46.78
C GLY A 186 -2.00 4.28 -47.71
N LEU A 187 -1.27 5.38 -47.92
CA LEU A 187 0.02 5.35 -48.61
C LEU A 187 1.12 4.84 -47.67
N ASP A 188 1.88 3.83 -48.11
CA ASP A 188 3.13 3.44 -47.44
C ASP A 188 4.33 4.25 -47.98
N ARG A 189 5.38 4.37 -47.17
CA ARG A 189 6.47 5.36 -47.30
C ARG A 189 7.33 5.27 -48.56
N ASN A 190 7.15 4.25 -49.40
CA ASN A 190 7.95 4.02 -50.61
C ASN A 190 7.23 4.33 -51.94
N GLY A 191 5.98 4.82 -51.91
CA GLY A 191 5.34 5.43 -53.09
C GLY A 191 5.07 4.49 -54.27
N SER A 192 4.89 3.19 -54.03
CA SER A 192 4.38 2.24 -55.02
C SER A 192 2.85 2.14 -54.93
N ASP A 193 2.16 2.42 -56.03
CA ASP A 193 0.70 2.29 -56.12
C ASP A 193 0.24 0.86 -55.83
N TYR A 194 -0.50 0.67 -54.73
CA TYR A 194 -1.30 -0.54 -54.56
C TYR A 194 -2.49 -0.49 -55.52
N ALA A 195 -2.52 -1.42 -56.49
CA ALA A 195 -3.72 -1.71 -57.24
C ALA A 195 -4.86 -2.05 -56.26
N GLY A 196 -5.99 -1.34 -56.39
CA GLY A 196 -7.01 -1.15 -55.35
C GLY A 196 -7.23 -2.31 -54.38
N SER A 197 -6.90 -2.09 -53.11
CA SER A 197 -7.33 -2.92 -51.99
C SER A 197 -8.86 -2.88 -51.89
N ASN A 198 -9.52 -4.00 -52.18
CA ASN A 198 -10.98 -4.10 -52.10
C ASN A 198 -11.44 -3.97 -50.64
N SER A 199 -12.59 -3.33 -50.43
CA SER A 199 -13.30 -3.24 -49.15
C SER A 199 -13.86 -4.56 -48.61
N HIS A 200 -13.65 -5.66 -49.33
CA HIS A 200 -14.12 -6.98 -48.91
C HIS A 200 -13.32 -7.47 -47.69
N ILE A 201 -14.03 -7.67 -46.59
CA ILE A 201 -13.41 -8.13 -45.34
C ILE A 201 -13.38 -9.65 -45.38
N GLN A 202 -12.19 -10.23 -45.47
CA GLN A 202 -11.96 -11.67 -45.37
C GLN A 202 -11.16 -12.00 -44.10
N LEU A 203 -11.82 -12.64 -43.14
CA LEU A 203 -11.19 -13.21 -41.95
C LEU A 203 -10.90 -14.69 -42.22
N GLN A 204 -9.63 -15.08 -42.12
CA GLN A 204 -9.20 -16.47 -42.34
C GLN A 204 -9.46 -17.33 -41.09
N GLU A 205 -9.57 -18.64 -41.29
CA GLU A 205 -9.60 -19.62 -40.19
C GLU A 205 -8.32 -19.46 -39.33
N PRO A 206 -8.40 -19.49 -37.99
CA PRO A 206 -7.20 -19.48 -37.16
C PRO A 206 -6.37 -20.76 -37.39
N GLU A 207 -5.24 -20.61 -38.10
CA GLU A 207 -4.23 -21.66 -38.22
C GLU A 207 -3.66 -21.99 -36.83
N ARG A 208 -3.63 -23.28 -36.49
CA ARG A 208 -2.97 -23.74 -35.29
C ARG A 208 -1.45 -23.72 -35.56
N PRO A 209 -0.64 -22.94 -34.80
CA PRO A 209 0.79 -22.84 -35.08
C PRO A 209 1.43 -24.22 -35.03
N GLN A 210 2.20 -24.57 -36.07
CA GLN A 210 3.01 -25.77 -36.07
C GLN A 210 4.17 -25.59 -35.10
N LEU A 211 4.11 -26.27 -33.95
CA LEU A 211 5.23 -26.34 -33.02
C LEU A 211 6.41 -27.02 -33.70
N TYR A 212 7.44 -26.24 -34.03
CA TYR A 212 8.69 -26.77 -34.56
C TYR A 212 9.39 -27.58 -33.47
N SER A 213 9.45 -28.91 -33.64
CA SER A 213 10.34 -29.76 -32.85
C SER A 213 11.78 -29.44 -33.21
N ARG A 214 12.40 -28.50 -32.48
CA ARG A 214 13.81 -28.12 -32.62
C ARG A 214 14.63 -28.69 -31.47
N SER A 215 14.82 -30.01 -31.50
CA SER A 215 15.99 -30.58 -30.86
C SER A 215 17.27 -30.01 -31.51
N ALA A 216 18.28 -29.72 -30.67
CA ALA A 216 19.58 -29.15 -31.02
C ALA A 216 19.62 -27.66 -31.44
N MET A 217 19.74 -26.77 -30.45
CA MET A 217 20.83 -25.77 -30.31
C MET A 217 20.76 -25.16 -28.89
N ARG A 218 21.41 -25.80 -27.93
CA ARG A 218 21.42 -25.34 -26.52
C ARG A 218 22.46 -24.22 -26.35
N GLY A 219 22.05 -22.97 -26.60
CA GLY A 219 22.86 -21.78 -26.34
C GLY A 219 22.79 -21.37 -24.87
N GLU A 220 23.93 -21.08 -24.25
CA GLU A 220 23.99 -20.62 -22.85
C GLU A 220 23.62 -19.12 -22.75
N SER A 221 22.37 -18.76 -22.42
CA SER A 221 22.04 -17.55 -21.59
C SER A 221 20.54 -17.19 -21.49
N SER A 222 19.66 -18.12 -21.11
CA SER A 222 18.46 -17.78 -20.34
C SER A 222 18.46 -18.57 -19.03
N LYS A 223 18.28 -17.88 -17.91
CA LYS A 223 18.00 -18.56 -16.63
C LYS A 223 16.52 -18.91 -16.69
N SER A 224 16.21 -20.21 -16.79
CA SER A 224 14.83 -20.72 -16.74
C SER A 224 14.03 -20.00 -15.66
N LEU A 225 12.75 -19.73 -15.91
CA LEU A 225 11.87 -19.09 -14.94
C LEU A 225 11.91 -19.84 -13.59
N SER A 226 12.11 -21.15 -13.61
CA SER A 226 12.31 -21.99 -12.42
C SER A 226 13.59 -21.65 -11.63
N GLU A 227 14.68 -21.32 -12.31
CA GLU A 227 15.95 -20.87 -11.72
C GLU A 227 15.86 -19.41 -11.26
N ALA A 228 15.14 -18.55 -11.99
CA ALA A 228 14.83 -17.18 -11.58
C ALA A 228 13.95 -17.14 -10.32
N LEU A 229 12.91 -17.98 -10.24
CA LEU A 229 12.06 -18.14 -9.05
C LEU A 229 12.82 -18.80 -7.89
N ARG A 230 13.70 -19.77 -8.15
CA ARG A 230 14.63 -20.29 -7.13
C ARG A 230 15.63 -19.24 -6.66
N LEU A 231 16.09 -18.35 -7.54
CA LEU A 231 16.92 -17.20 -7.17
C LEU A 231 16.12 -16.18 -6.36
N ALA A 232 14.85 -15.93 -6.69
CA ALA A 232 13.98 -15.06 -5.89
C ALA A 232 13.71 -15.65 -4.49
N ARG A 233 13.34 -16.94 -4.38
CA ARG A 233 13.22 -17.64 -3.08
C ARG A 233 14.54 -17.68 -2.32
N SER A 234 15.65 -18.03 -2.97
CA SER A 234 16.96 -18.07 -2.27
C SER A 234 17.48 -16.68 -1.90
N ARG A 235 17.08 -15.61 -2.60
CA ARG A 235 17.29 -14.21 -2.18
C ARG A 235 16.54 -13.92 -0.87
N GLU A 236 15.26 -14.29 -0.74
CA GLU A 236 14.53 -14.18 0.55
C GLU A 236 15.21 -14.98 1.67
N GLU A 237 15.83 -16.13 1.37
CA GLU A 237 16.55 -16.96 2.34
C GLU A 237 17.94 -16.40 2.71
N GLN A 238 18.67 -15.82 1.75
CA GLN A 238 20.03 -15.31 1.92
C GLN A 238 20.10 -13.89 2.53
N GLU A 239 18.99 -13.16 2.60
CA GLU A 239 18.90 -11.83 3.27
C GLU A 239 19.27 -11.85 4.78
N THR A 240 19.62 -12.98 5.39
CA THR A 240 19.71 -13.14 6.86
C THR A 240 21.04 -13.60 7.46
N LEU A 241 22.09 -13.91 6.67
CA LEU A 241 23.27 -14.66 7.17
C LEU A 241 24.62 -14.07 6.78
N LEU A 242 25.30 -13.37 7.70
CA LEU A 242 26.72 -12.97 7.54
C LEU A 242 27.52 -14.08 6.86
N GLY A 243 28.28 -13.72 5.83
CA GLY A 243 29.11 -14.65 5.07
C GLY A 243 30.04 -15.44 6.00
N PRO A 244 30.50 -16.63 5.59
CA PRO A 244 31.45 -17.41 6.39
C PRO A 244 32.72 -16.60 6.74
N ASP A 245 33.07 -15.63 5.89
CA ASP A 245 34.23 -14.75 6.02
C ASP A 245 33.94 -13.44 6.79
N GLU A 246 32.68 -13.11 7.07
CA GLU A 246 32.27 -11.85 7.72
C GLU A 246 32.18 -11.98 9.25
N GLN A 247 32.95 -11.15 9.97
CA GLN A 247 32.96 -11.14 11.44
C GLN A 247 31.96 -10.10 11.98
N ALA A 248 31.21 -10.49 13.02
CA ALA A 248 30.38 -9.56 13.79
C ALA A 248 31.14 -9.12 15.05
N ASP A 249 30.76 -7.95 15.58
CA ASP A 249 31.14 -7.44 16.89
C ASP A 249 30.74 -8.40 18.03
N ASP A 250 31.35 -8.27 19.22
CA ASP A 250 31.11 -9.12 20.40
C ASP A 250 29.64 -9.16 20.85
N ASP A 251 28.87 -8.10 20.56
CA ASP A 251 27.43 -8.02 20.84
C ASP A 251 26.55 -8.56 19.69
N GLY A 252 27.16 -9.20 18.68
CA GLY A 252 26.51 -9.79 17.51
C GLY A 252 26.03 -8.79 16.47
N CYS A 253 26.70 -7.65 16.31
CA CYS A 253 26.30 -6.58 15.38
C CYS A 253 27.26 -6.45 14.18
N TYR A 254 26.73 -6.03 13.03
CA TYR A 254 27.49 -5.74 11.81
C TYR A 254 27.07 -4.38 11.20
N PRO A 255 27.99 -3.58 10.64
CA PRO A 255 29.43 -3.79 10.59
C PRO A 255 30.08 -3.78 11.99
N PRO A 256 31.23 -4.45 12.17
CA PRO A 256 31.94 -4.43 13.44
C PRO A 256 32.42 -3.01 13.79
N ARG A 257 32.55 -2.71 15.08
CA ARG A 257 33.05 -1.41 15.55
C ARG A 257 34.51 -1.23 15.14
N GLN A 258 34.83 -0.12 14.46
CA GLN A 258 36.20 0.21 14.03
C GLN A 258 37.11 0.51 15.23
N ASN A 259 36.62 1.28 16.20
CA ASN A 259 37.30 1.61 17.45
C ASN A 259 36.41 1.21 18.65
N ASP A 260 37.05 0.88 19.78
CA ASP A 260 36.37 0.61 21.06
C ASP A 260 36.01 1.91 21.83
N GLU A 261 35.99 3.04 21.11
CA GLU A 261 35.60 4.34 21.63
C GLU A 261 34.14 4.33 22.11
N PRO A 262 33.80 5.11 23.16
CA PRO A 262 32.44 5.17 23.70
C PRO A 262 31.42 5.74 22.70
N ARG A 263 31.83 6.38 21.60
CA ARG A 263 30.92 7.02 20.65
C ARG A 263 31.39 6.77 19.23
N ALA A 264 30.49 6.30 18.37
CA ALA A 264 30.69 6.37 16.93
C ALA A 264 30.45 7.83 16.45
N PRO A 265 31.35 8.43 15.64
CA PRO A 265 31.08 9.70 14.98
C PRO A 265 29.95 9.52 13.94
N ASN A 266 29.11 10.55 13.74
CA ASN A 266 28.08 10.50 12.70
C ASN A 266 28.75 10.44 11.30
N PRO A 267 28.54 9.35 10.52
CA PRO A 267 29.21 9.16 9.23
C PRO A 267 28.79 10.18 8.17
N HIS A 268 27.61 10.79 8.32
CA HIS A 268 27.00 11.68 7.32
C HIS A 268 27.24 13.18 7.60
N ARG A 269 28.12 13.52 8.55
CA ARG A 269 28.41 14.90 8.98
C ARG A 269 28.89 15.82 7.84
N SER A 270 29.47 15.26 6.77
CA SER A 270 29.95 16.01 5.60
C SER A 270 28.85 16.39 4.59
N LEU A 271 27.65 15.80 4.67
CA LEU A 271 26.61 16.03 3.66
C LEU A 271 26.10 17.49 3.66
N PRO A 272 25.82 18.10 2.49
CA PRO A 272 25.53 19.54 2.36
C PRO A 272 24.04 19.89 2.58
N ILE A 273 23.42 19.28 3.60
CA ILE A 273 21.97 19.21 3.85
C ILE A 273 21.27 20.56 3.73
N TYR A 274 21.77 21.60 4.42
CA TYR A 274 21.18 22.94 4.37
C TYR A 274 21.04 23.47 2.94
N THR A 275 22.07 23.25 2.09
CA THR A 275 22.03 23.69 0.68
C THR A 275 21.08 22.82 -0.15
N THR A 276 21.02 21.51 0.13
CA THR A 276 20.16 20.55 -0.58
C THR A 276 18.68 20.84 -0.34
N ILE A 277 18.28 21.16 0.91
CA ILE A 277 16.93 21.63 1.25
C ILE A 277 16.52 22.82 0.38
N HIS A 278 17.34 23.86 0.29
CA HIS A 278 17.04 25.06 -0.49
C HIS A 278 17.08 24.84 -2.01
N LYS A 279 17.97 23.98 -2.52
CA LYS A 279 18.02 23.57 -3.94
C LYS A 279 16.73 22.87 -4.35
N ILE A 280 16.32 21.85 -3.60
CA ILE A 280 15.08 21.08 -3.82
C ILE A 280 13.87 22.02 -3.79
N ARG A 281 13.80 22.91 -2.80
CA ARG A 281 12.71 23.89 -2.69
C ARG A 281 12.54 24.73 -3.95
N ARG A 282 13.64 25.30 -4.45
CA ARG A 282 13.64 26.16 -5.65
C ARG A 282 13.26 25.38 -6.91
N LEU A 283 13.75 24.16 -7.04
CA LEU A 283 13.46 23.25 -8.15
C LEU A 283 11.98 22.82 -8.17
N ILE A 284 11.37 22.51 -7.02
CA ILE A 284 9.94 22.14 -6.94
C ILE A 284 9.04 23.35 -7.21
N ILE A 285 9.38 24.53 -6.67
CA ILE A 285 8.63 25.77 -6.98
C ILE A 285 8.66 26.06 -8.48
N ALA A 286 9.83 25.93 -9.13
CA ALA A 286 9.97 26.17 -10.58
C ALA A 286 9.40 25.07 -11.49
N SER A 287 8.97 23.93 -10.93
CA SER A 287 8.42 22.80 -11.71
C SER A 287 6.90 22.68 -11.61
N ILE A 288 6.28 23.30 -10.59
CA ILE A 288 4.84 23.19 -10.29
C ILE A 288 4.32 24.57 -9.91
N ASP A 289 3.59 25.18 -10.83
CA ASP A 289 2.85 26.44 -10.59
C ASP A 289 1.33 26.24 -10.54
N ASP A 290 0.81 25.15 -11.15
CA ASP A 290 -0.61 24.80 -11.16
C ASP A 290 -0.98 23.76 -10.08
N PRO A 291 -2.24 23.76 -9.58
CA PRO A 291 -2.73 22.74 -8.68
C PRO A 291 -3.15 21.47 -9.44
N TYR A 292 -2.62 20.31 -9.03
CA TYR A 292 -2.95 18.98 -9.54
C TYR A 292 -3.41 18.05 -8.42
N SER A 293 -4.26 17.08 -8.76
CA SER A 293 -4.63 15.97 -7.86
C SER A 293 -3.57 14.86 -7.86
N LEU A 294 -3.57 14.03 -6.81
CA LEU A 294 -2.62 12.93 -6.68
C LEU A 294 -2.67 11.94 -7.85
N ASP A 295 -3.86 11.69 -8.42
CA ASP A 295 -4.03 10.77 -9.55
C ASP A 295 -3.56 11.40 -10.87
N GLN A 296 -3.74 12.72 -11.04
CA GLN A 296 -3.15 13.47 -12.15
C GLN A 296 -1.62 13.45 -12.09
N LEU A 297 -1.03 13.62 -10.90
CA LEU A 297 0.42 13.51 -10.68
C LEU A 297 0.96 12.10 -10.98
N LYS A 298 0.18 11.05 -10.68
CA LYS A 298 0.51 9.65 -10.99
C LYS A 298 0.28 9.27 -12.46
N SER A 299 -0.41 10.10 -13.24
CA SER A 299 -0.71 9.79 -14.66
C SER A 299 0.59 9.56 -15.47
N PRO A 300 0.59 8.67 -16.48
CA PRO A 300 1.79 8.37 -17.26
C PRO A 300 2.43 9.62 -17.91
N ARG A 301 1.60 10.56 -18.37
CA ARG A 301 2.07 11.81 -18.99
C ARG A 301 2.80 12.71 -17.98
N MET A 302 2.21 12.96 -16.81
CA MET A 302 2.83 13.79 -15.77
C MET A 302 4.07 13.11 -15.16
N ASN A 303 4.02 11.77 -15.00
CA ASN A 303 5.14 10.99 -14.51
C ASN A 303 6.37 11.07 -15.45
N VAL A 304 6.17 10.99 -16.77
CA VAL A 304 7.27 11.11 -17.75
C VAL A 304 7.73 12.57 -17.91
N ALA A 305 6.82 13.54 -17.90
CA ALA A 305 7.16 14.94 -18.16
C ALA A 305 7.82 15.66 -16.97
N VAL A 306 7.39 15.35 -15.73
CA VAL A 306 7.82 16.09 -14.52
C VAL A 306 8.46 15.17 -13.49
N ILE A 307 7.76 14.13 -13.02
CA ILE A 307 8.24 13.35 -11.86
C ILE A 307 9.56 12.62 -12.15
N ARG A 308 9.67 11.91 -13.28
CA ARG A 308 10.86 11.13 -13.65
C ARG A 308 12.10 12.03 -13.85
N PRO A 309 12.06 13.14 -14.61
CA PRO A 309 13.19 14.08 -14.68
C PRO A 309 13.64 14.62 -13.33
N LEU A 310 12.72 14.94 -12.43
CA LEU A 310 13.07 15.42 -11.08
C LEU A 310 13.70 14.32 -10.23
N VAL A 311 13.22 13.08 -10.30
CA VAL A 311 13.85 11.92 -9.64
C VAL A 311 15.23 11.63 -10.22
N ASP A 312 15.40 11.68 -11.54
CA ASP A 312 16.69 11.46 -12.21
C ASP A 312 17.71 12.58 -11.93
N HIS A 313 17.26 13.82 -11.70
CA HIS A 313 18.11 14.95 -11.32
C HIS A 313 18.45 14.97 -9.82
N LEU A 314 17.54 14.54 -8.95
CA LEU A 314 17.72 14.58 -7.51
C LEU A 314 18.38 13.32 -6.94
N TYR A 315 18.37 12.19 -7.64
CA TYR A 315 18.97 10.95 -7.16
C TYR A 315 20.51 10.95 -7.27
N ASP A 316 21.16 10.83 -6.13
CA ASP A 316 22.60 10.60 -5.98
C ASP A 316 22.77 9.37 -5.06
N PRO A 317 23.46 8.30 -5.48
CA PRO A 317 23.65 7.12 -4.64
C PRO A 317 24.48 7.40 -3.38
N ASP A 318 25.32 8.44 -3.38
CA ASP A 318 26.19 8.77 -2.25
C ASP A 318 25.51 9.73 -1.22
N ASP A 319 24.46 10.47 -1.61
CA ASP A 319 23.72 11.40 -0.73
C ASP A 319 22.44 10.78 -0.15
N VAL A 320 22.60 10.05 0.96
CA VAL A 320 21.46 9.48 1.71
C VAL A 320 20.47 10.54 2.26
N SER A 321 20.81 11.83 2.25
CA SER A 321 19.98 12.90 2.84
C SER A 321 18.88 13.43 1.92
N ILE A 322 18.83 13.03 0.64
CA ILE A 322 17.85 13.53 -0.36
C ILE A 322 16.41 13.32 0.10
N VAL A 323 16.09 12.12 0.61
CA VAL A 323 14.73 11.76 1.08
C VAL A 323 14.31 12.62 2.26
N TYR A 324 15.20 12.83 3.22
CA TYR A 324 15.00 13.77 4.33
C TYR A 324 14.72 15.19 3.82
N CYS A 325 15.55 15.71 2.89
CA CYS A 325 15.40 17.07 2.36
C CYS A 325 14.08 17.29 1.58
N LEU A 326 13.56 16.26 0.91
CA LEU A 326 12.25 16.28 0.26
C LEU A 326 11.11 16.37 1.29
N LEU A 327 11.17 15.56 2.35
CA LEU A 327 10.15 15.52 3.40
C LEU A 327 10.15 16.79 4.26
N VAL A 328 11.31 17.40 4.53
CA VAL A 328 11.40 18.73 5.18
C VAL A 328 10.73 19.80 4.32
N ASN A 329 10.93 19.77 3.00
CA ASN A 329 10.25 20.68 2.08
C ASN A 329 8.73 20.46 2.04
N ARG A 330 8.25 19.21 2.13
CA ARG A 330 6.82 18.90 2.28
C ARG A 330 6.22 19.61 3.49
N ILE A 331 6.83 19.47 4.68
CA ILE A 331 6.35 20.14 5.90
C ILE A 331 6.25 21.65 5.69
N GLN A 332 7.27 22.26 5.07
CA GLN A 332 7.26 23.70 4.83
C GLN A 332 6.13 24.13 3.87
N PHE A 333 5.85 23.37 2.80
CA PHE A 333 4.73 23.68 1.90
C PHE A 333 3.35 23.49 2.59
N LEU A 334 3.18 22.45 3.40
CA LEU A 334 1.96 22.24 4.20
C LEU A 334 1.77 23.35 5.25
N ARG A 335 2.86 23.86 5.83
CA ARG A 335 2.82 25.04 6.71
C ARG A 335 2.47 26.32 5.95
N GLU A 336 3.00 26.51 4.75
CA GLU A 336 2.71 27.70 3.93
C GLU A 336 1.27 27.71 3.42
N GLN A 337 0.69 26.54 3.13
CA GLN A 337 -0.72 26.36 2.78
C GLN A 337 -1.68 26.98 3.81
N SER A 338 -1.40 26.91 5.12
CA SER A 338 -2.32 27.43 6.14
C SER A 338 -2.28 28.96 6.31
N TYR A 339 -1.21 29.63 5.86
CA TYR A 339 -1.08 31.09 5.94
C TYR A 339 -1.18 31.80 4.57
N GLN A 340 -0.97 31.11 3.45
CA GLN A 340 -0.99 31.69 2.09
C GLN A 340 -2.23 31.21 1.29
N ALA A 341 -3.40 31.79 1.55
CA ALA A 341 -4.65 31.43 0.89
C ALA A 341 -4.55 31.41 -0.66
N HIS A 342 -3.86 32.38 -1.28
CA HIS A 342 -3.68 32.44 -2.74
C HIS A 342 -2.90 31.28 -3.35
N HIS A 343 -2.00 30.65 -2.58
CA HIS A 343 -1.19 29.51 -3.02
C HIS A 343 -1.57 28.20 -2.33
N GLN A 344 -2.71 28.17 -1.62
CA GLN A 344 -3.13 27.04 -0.79
C GLN A 344 -3.14 25.72 -1.58
N THR A 345 -3.80 25.70 -2.73
CA THR A 345 -3.93 24.51 -3.58
C THR A 345 -2.59 24.11 -4.24
N VAL A 346 -1.83 25.08 -4.74
CA VAL A 346 -0.51 24.83 -5.36
C VAL A 346 0.49 24.29 -4.34
N ASN A 347 0.47 24.79 -3.10
CA ASN A 347 1.34 24.31 -2.02
C ASN A 347 0.97 22.88 -1.58
N ILE A 348 -0.31 22.48 -1.61
CA ILE A 348 -0.72 21.07 -1.45
C ILE A 348 -0.08 20.21 -2.55
N THR A 349 -0.19 20.62 -3.81
CA THR A 349 0.38 19.87 -4.94
C THR A 349 1.91 19.79 -4.85
N ARG A 350 2.60 20.87 -4.49
CA ARG A 350 4.05 20.86 -4.22
C ARG A 350 4.43 19.90 -3.09
N ALA A 351 3.65 19.86 -2.00
CA ALA A 351 3.82 18.91 -0.90
C ALA A 351 3.59 17.44 -1.31
N GLN A 352 2.61 17.18 -2.19
CA GLN A 352 2.37 15.85 -2.77
C GLN A 352 3.48 15.42 -3.73
N VAL A 353 4.04 16.34 -4.52
CA VAL A 353 5.19 16.09 -5.41
C VAL A 353 6.44 15.76 -4.59
N CYS A 354 6.71 16.46 -3.47
CA CYS A 354 7.79 16.08 -2.55
C CYS A 354 7.67 14.62 -2.08
N GLU A 355 6.48 14.20 -1.66
CA GLU A 355 6.21 12.83 -1.17
C GLU A 355 6.36 11.80 -2.30
N LEU A 356 5.81 12.07 -3.48
CA LEU A 356 5.89 11.17 -4.63
C LEU A 356 7.33 10.99 -5.13
N ILE A 357 8.12 12.07 -5.19
CA ILE A 357 9.55 12.00 -5.53
C ILE A 357 10.31 11.23 -4.44
N ALA A 358 10.03 11.47 -3.15
CA ALA A 358 10.67 10.75 -2.05
C ALA A 358 10.42 9.23 -2.13
N SER A 359 9.19 8.80 -2.42
CA SER A 359 8.86 7.38 -2.63
C SER A 359 9.63 6.77 -3.81
N ARG A 360 9.79 7.52 -4.91
CA ARG A 360 10.51 7.06 -6.12
C ARG A 360 12.01 6.99 -5.89
N VAL A 361 12.59 7.97 -5.21
CA VAL A 361 14.00 7.99 -4.80
C VAL A 361 14.30 6.83 -3.84
N LEU A 362 13.48 6.63 -2.81
CA LEU A 362 13.65 5.51 -1.87
C LEU A 362 13.53 4.15 -2.57
N ARG A 363 12.56 3.98 -3.48
CA ARG A 363 12.42 2.77 -4.28
C ARG A 363 13.64 2.53 -5.17
N ARG A 364 14.25 3.58 -5.72
CA ARG A 364 15.47 3.48 -6.52
C ARG A 364 16.68 3.05 -5.68
N PHE A 365 16.80 3.52 -4.43
CA PHE A 365 17.82 3.01 -3.51
C PHE A 365 17.66 1.50 -3.24
N ASP A 366 16.44 0.98 -3.13
CA ASP A 366 16.12 -0.46 -2.95
C ASP A 366 16.35 -1.29 -4.23
N GLU A 367 16.12 -0.69 -5.41
CA GLU A 367 16.39 -1.32 -6.72
C GLU A 367 17.87 -1.32 -7.13
N ASP A 368 18.63 -0.28 -6.76
CA ASP A 368 20.07 -0.16 -7.08
C ASP A 368 20.96 -0.91 -6.06
N HIS A 369 20.50 -1.12 -4.82
CA HIS A 369 21.24 -1.84 -3.77
C HIS A 369 20.46 -3.07 -3.30
N GLU A 370 20.74 -4.24 -3.89
CA GLU A 370 20.16 -5.51 -3.44
C GLU A 370 20.88 -6.07 -2.18
N GLY A 371 20.17 -6.89 -1.39
CA GLY A 371 20.75 -7.63 -0.26
C GLY A 371 21.00 -6.80 1.00
N ARG A 372 22.08 -7.12 1.75
CA ARG A 372 22.31 -6.60 3.11
C ARG A 372 22.92 -5.20 3.16
N GLU A 373 23.84 -4.92 2.26
CA GLU A 373 24.38 -3.57 2.09
C GLU A 373 23.26 -2.61 1.68
N GLY A 374 22.36 -3.04 0.79
CA GLY A 374 21.13 -2.31 0.49
C GLY A 374 20.22 -2.09 1.69
N LEU A 375 20.00 -3.12 2.52
CA LEU A 375 19.21 -2.99 3.74
C LEU A 375 19.85 -2.01 4.76
N LEU A 376 21.18 -1.96 4.84
CA LEU A 376 21.91 -0.95 5.61
C LEU A 376 21.83 0.45 4.99
N MET A 377 21.97 0.59 3.67
CA MET A 377 21.85 1.87 2.97
C MET A 377 20.44 2.46 3.11
N LEU A 378 19.39 1.66 2.90
CA LEU A 378 18.00 2.05 3.13
C LEU A 378 17.73 2.41 4.60
N ALA A 379 18.35 1.71 5.55
CA ALA A 379 18.29 2.08 6.96
C ALA A 379 18.99 3.43 7.23
N ASN A 380 20.14 3.71 6.61
CA ASN A 380 20.80 5.02 6.69
C ASN A 380 19.94 6.13 6.06
N VAL A 381 19.31 5.90 4.90
CA VAL A 381 18.40 6.87 4.24
C VAL A 381 17.21 7.24 5.12
N LEU A 382 16.62 6.26 5.83
CA LEU A 382 15.40 6.47 6.62
C LEU A 382 15.63 6.84 8.09
N VAL A 383 16.65 6.27 8.71
CA VAL A 383 16.84 6.24 10.17
C VAL A 383 18.09 7.00 10.63
N ALA A 384 18.96 7.46 9.72
CA ALA A 384 20.06 8.35 10.12
C ALA A 384 19.51 9.71 10.56
N GLY A 385 20.07 10.24 11.66
CA GLY A 385 19.74 11.57 12.16
C GLY A 385 20.46 12.66 11.39
N PHE A 386 19.69 13.60 10.83
CA PHE A 386 20.15 14.73 10.04
C PHE A 386 19.80 16.07 10.70
N GLU A 387 20.73 17.03 10.73
CA GLU A 387 20.48 18.38 11.25
C GLU A 387 20.07 19.33 10.10
N PRO A 388 18.96 20.09 10.22
CA PRO A 388 18.50 21.01 9.15
C PRO A 388 19.53 22.08 8.75
N PHE A 389 20.37 22.52 9.69
CA PHE A 389 21.43 23.51 9.49
C PHE A 389 22.82 22.88 9.24
N GLN A 390 22.88 21.56 9.00
CA GLN A 390 24.16 20.88 8.74
C GLN A 390 24.85 21.48 7.53
N ASN A 391 26.12 21.88 7.72
CA ASN A 391 26.96 22.55 6.73
C ASN A 391 26.33 23.83 6.14
N ALA A 392 25.51 24.53 6.92
CA ALA A 392 25.08 25.90 6.62
C ALA A 392 26.27 26.89 6.64
N PRO A 393 26.19 28.01 5.90
CA PRO A 393 27.18 29.09 5.98
C PRO A 393 27.46 29.54 7.42
N PRO A 394 28.72 29.88 7.77
CA PRO A 394 29.14 30.08 9.16
C PRO A 394 28.41 31.22 9.88
N GLU A 395 27.88 32.20 9.15
CA GLU A 395 27.06 33.29 9.67
C GLU A 395 25.72 32.77 10.22
N ILE A 396 25.02 31.94 9.45
CA ILE A 396 23.73 31.34 9.79
C ILE A 396 23.90 30.31 10.91
N ALA A 397 24.95 29.48 10.82
CA ALA A 397 25.26 28.47 11.83
C ALA A 397 25.61 29.06 13.21
N ARG A 398 26.17 30.29 13.26
CA ARG A 398 26.41 30.99 14.53
C ARG A 398 25.10 31.49 15.15
N ALA A 399 24.27 32.19 14.37
CA ALA A 399 23.01 32.76 14.85
C ALA A 399 22.03 31.72 15.46
N GLN A 400 22.05 30.47 14.97
CA GLN A 400 21.23 29.39 15.54
C GLN A 400 21.83 28.73 16.79
N ARG A 401 23.17 28.66 16.90
CA ARG A 401 23.85 28.08 18.08
C ARG A 401 23.70 28.90 19.36
N GLU A 402 23.25 30.15 19.25
CA GLU A 402 23.08 31.07 20.38
C GLU A 402 21.75 30.87 21.15
N ILE A 403 20.86 29.98 20.71
CA ILE A 403 19.59 29.66 21.38
C ILE A 403 19.63 28.25 22.00
N PRO A 404 20.34 28.01 23.12
CA PRO A 404 20.26 26.74 23.83
C PRO A 404 18.86 26.60 24.44
N HIS A 405 18.11 25.60 23.95
CA HIS A 405 16.82 25.23 24.54
C HIS A 405 16.98 24.94 26.05
N TRP A 406 15.94 25.24 26.83
CA TRP A 406 16.01 25.20 28.30
C TRP A 406 16.44 23.83 28.84
N THR A 407 16.09 22.73 28.18
CA THR A 407 16.49 21.35 28.56
C THR A 407 18.01 21.15 28.56
N VAL A 408 18.75 21.74 27.60
CA VAL A 408 20.22 21.69 27.56
C VAL A 408 20.83 22.55 28.67
N ARG A 409 20.24 23.72 28.94
CA ARG A 409 20.70 24.62 30.03
C ARG A 409 20.62 23.96 31.41
N TRP A 410 19.66 23.07 31.63
CA TRP A 410 19.51 22.31 32.88
C TRP A 410 20.20 20.93 32.86
N GLY A 411 20.79 20.50 31.72
CA GLY A 411 21.48 19.21 31.60
C GLY A 411 20.56 17.98 31.46
N TRP A 412 19.31 18.20 31.00
CA TRP A 412 18.29 17.17 30.79
C TRP A 412 18.22 16.68 29.34
N ALA A 413 18.88 17.39 28.40
CA ALA A 413 19.07 17.01 27.01
C ALA A 413 20.51 17.28 26.53
N ARG A 414 20.97 16.58 25.48
CA ARG A 414 22.31 16.76 24.89
C ARG A 414 22.30 17.77 23.74
N ALA A 415 23.18 18.78 23.81
CA ALA A 415 23.38 19.76 22.74
C ALA A 415 23.75 19.14 21.37
N GLU A 416 24.45 17.99 21.34
CA GLU A 416 24.97 17.39 20.10
C GLU A 416 23.92 16.65 19.25
N HIS A 417 22.78 16.22 19.83
CA HIS A 417 21.78 15.38 19.14
C HIS A 417 20.37 15.98 19.13
N MET A 418 20.09 17.03 19.91
CA MET A 418 18.76 17.65 20.04
C MET A 418 18.22 18.32 18.75
N HIS A 419 19.04 18.43 17.71
CA HIS A 419 18.66 18.99 16.41
C HIS A 419 18.72 17.98 15.26
N MET A 420 19.00 16.71 15.54
CA MET A 420 18.98 15.64 14.55
C MET A 420 17.56 15.08 14.45
N LEU A 421 17.06 14.97 13.22
CA LEU A 421 15.78 14.34 12.89
C LEU A 421 16.03 13.30 11.79
N THR A 422 15.38 12.15 11.89
CA THR A 422 15.40 11.10 10.89
C THR A 422 14.43 11.39 9.75
N ALA A 423 14.67 10.84 8.55
CA ALA A 423 13.70 10.98 7.46
C ALA A 423 12.36 10.30 7.81
N LEU A 424 12.38 9.22 8.61
CA LEU A 424 11.19 8.54 9.08
C LEU A 424 10.34 9.39 10.03
N GLU A 425 10.95 10.11 10.99
CA GLU A 425 10.24 11.06 11.85
C GLU A 425 9.61 12.19 11.04
N VAL A 426 10.36 12.76 10.09
CA VAL A 426 9.84 13.82 9.22
C VAL A 426 8.69 13.30 8.33
N ALA A 427 8.73 12.03 7.89
CA ALA A 427 7.62 11.39 7.19
C ALA A 427 6.37 11.21 8.09
N ILE A 428 6.55 10.87 9.36
CA ILE A 428 5.47 10.73 10.36
C ILE A 428 4.84 12.10 10.65
N VAL A 429 5.65 13.10 11.01
CA VAL A 429 5.22 14.47 11.33
C VAL A 429 4.56 15.18 10.13
N SER A 430 4.89 14.78 8.90
CA SER A 430 4.27 15.30 7.66
C SER A 430 3.07 14.48 7.14
N GLU A 431 2.60 13.50 7.93
CA GLU A 431 1.56 12.53 7.58
C GLU A 431 1.74 11.96 6.15
N SER A 432 2.97 11.58 5.80
CA SER A 432 3.31 11.06 4.47
C SER A 432 2.90 9.59 4.31
N LYS A 433 1.58 9.36 4.30
CA LYS A 433 0.98 8.01 4.27
C LYS A 433 1.35 7.23 3.01
N SER A 434 1.44 7.87 1.84
CA SER A 434 1.81 7.22 0.57
C SER A 434 3.31 6.92 0.49
N PHE A 435 4.15 7.67 1.21
CA PHE A 435 5.57 7.34 1.38
C PHE A 435 5.74 6.14 2.33
N LEU A 436 5.14 6.23 3.53
CA LEU A 436 5.25 5.19 4.55
C LEU A 436 4.62 3.85 4.12
N SER A 437 3.63 3.86 3.22
CA SER A 437 3.05 2.65 2.61
C SER A 437 3.93 2.00 1.52
N THR A 438 5.06 2.59 1.14
CA THR A 438 5.94 2.06 0.09
C THR A 438 6.68 0.80 0.57
N SER A 439 6.82 -0.21 -0.29
CA SER A 439 7.47 -1.50 0.03
C SER A 439 8.87 -1.34 0.64
N ALA A 440 9.72 -0.48 0.07
CA ALA A 440 11.06 -0.18 0.58
C ALA A 440 11.03 0.41 2.01
N CYS A 441 10.06 1.28 2.30
CA CYS A 441 9.88 1.84 3.64
C CYS A 441 9.39 0.76 4.62
N GLN A 442 8.37 -0.03 4.23
CA GLN A 442 7.86 -1.13 5.04
C GLN A 442 8.90 -2.23 5.29
N LYS A 443 9.83 -2.47 4.35
CA LYS A 443 10.98 -3.36 4.53
C LYS A 443 11.84 -2.92 5.71
N ILE A 444 12.15 -1.62 5.83
CA ILE A 444 12.92 -1.09 6.96
C ILE A 444 12.10 -1.07 8.26
N VAL A 445 10.85 -0.59 8.23
CA VAL A 445 9.96 -0.60 9.39
C VAL A 445 9.82 -2.02 9.98
N GLU A 446 9.59 -3.04 9.16
CA GLU A 446 9.47 -4.43 9.64
C GLU A 446 10.80 -5.01 10.16
N ASN A 447 11.93 -4.64 9.56
CA ASN A 447 13.24 -5.08 10.07
C ASN A 447 13.63 -4.35 11.37
N VAL A 448 13.18 -3.12 11.60
CA VAL A 448 13.28 -2.43 12.91
C VAL A 448 12.32 -3.06 13.93
N TYR A 449 11.06 -3.31 13.57
CA TYR A 449 10.06 -3.95 14.45
C TYR A 449 10.53 -5.33 14.95
N ARG A 450 11.10 -6.15 14.05
CA ARG A 450 11.72 -7.45 14.38
C ARG A 450 13.07 -7.31 15.14
N GLY A 451 13.65 -6.12 15.20
CA GLY A 451 14.97 -5.87 15.78
C GLY A 451 16.11 -6.50 14.99
N ARG A 452 15.98 -6.65 13.67
CA ARG A 452 17.11 -7.02 12.80
C ARG A 452 18.02 -5.83 12.54
N ILE A 453 17.44 -4.64 12.42
CA ILE A 453 18.16 -3.36 12.45
C ILE A 453 18.18 -2.88 13.90
N ILE A 454 19.35 -2.48 14.38
CA ILE A 454 19.55 -1.83 15.68
C ILE A 454 20.26 -0.50 15.44
N TYR A 455 19.75 0.55 16.08
CA TYR A 455 20.33 1.89 16.11
C TYR A 455 20.07 2.50 17.50
N THR A 456 20.82 3.52 17.89
CA THR A 456 20.48 4.34 19.06
C THR A 456 19.56 5.47 18.61
N PRO A 457 18.27 5.51 19.04
CA PRO A 457 17.35 6.59 18.71
C PRO A 457 17.74 7.90 19.43
N THR A 458 17.22 9.02 18.93
CA THR A 458 17.38 10.36 19.51
C THR A 458 16.18 10.73 20.39
N SER A 459 16.40 10.95 21.68
CA SER A 459 15.39 11.42 22.63
C SER A 459 15.42 12.93 22.85
N PHE A 460 14.25 13.49 23.16
CA PHE A 460 14.12 14.90 23.56
C PHE A 460 14.52 15.13 25.03
N ILE A 461 14.13 14.22 25.92
CA ILE A 461 14.39 14.25 27.37
C ILE A 461 14.62 12.81 27.85
N ASP A 462 15.70 12.60 28.61
CA ASP A 462 15.95 11.35 29.34
C ASP A 462 15.81 11.60 30.84
N ILE A 463 15.02 10.79 31.54
CA ILE A 463 14.97 10.77 33.01
C ILE A 463 16.23 10.10 33.56
N LEU A 464 16.66 8.98 32.94
CA LEU A 464 17.86 8.24 33.34
C LEU A 464 18.87 8.08 32.17
N PRO A 465 19.66 9.12 31.84
CA PRO A 465 20.54 9.12 30.67
C PRO A 465 21.74 8.16 30.81
N ASP A 466 21.66 6.97 30.18
CA ASP A 466 22.76 6.00 30.07
C ASP A 466 23.44 5.98 28.68
N HIS A 467 23.82 7.17 28.21
CA HIS A 467 24.38 7.39 26.87
C HIS A 467 25.92 7.26 26.81
N TYR A 468 26.52 6.41 27.65
CA TYR A 468 27.99 6.23 27.63
C TYR A 468 28.48 5.45 26.40
N LYS A 469 27.64 4.59 25.81
CA LYS A 469 27.91 3.90 24.54
C LYS A 469 26.78 4.15 23.54
N SER A 470 27.05 4.86 22.45
CA SER A 470 26.13 4.97 21.30
C SER A 470 26.47 3.97 20.21
N ARG A 471 25.46 3.41 19.55
CA ARG A 471 25.63 2.57 18.34
C ARG A 471 25.07 3.28 17.12
N GLY A 472 25.84 3.27 16.03
CA GLY A 472 25.34 3.56 14.70
C GLY A 472 24.37 2.48 14.22
N ILE A 473 23.75 2.73 13.06
CA ILE A 473 22.83 1.80 12.41
C ILE A 473 23.59 0.52 12.05
N SER A 474 23.08 -0.63 12.50
CA SER A 474 23.73 -1.94 12.38
C SER A 474 22.72 -3.07 12.27
N LEU A 475 23.16 -4.19 11.67
CA LEU A 475 22.41 -5.44 11.56
C LEU A 475 22.76 -6.38 12.72
N TYR A 476 21.76 -7.10 13.24
CA TYR A 476 21.90 -7.98 14.39
C TYR A 476 21.86 -9.48 14.04
N ASP A 477 22.88 -10.23 14.48
CA ASP A 477 23.05 -11.68 14.36
C ASP A 477 22.82 -12.37 15.74
N PRO A 478 21.70 -13.12 15.92
CA PRO A 478 21.39 -13.80 17.18
C PRO A 478 22.34 -14.93 17.62
N ARG A 479 23.21 -15.45 16.75
CA ARG A 479 24.16 -16.53 17.10
C ARG A 479 25.47 -15.98 17.64
N LYS A 480 26.00 -14.94 17.00
CA LYS A 480 27.23 -14.26 17.44
C LYS A 480 26.97 -13.40 18.69
N ALA A 481 25.74 -12.92 18.89
CA ALA A 481 25.34 -12.16 20.07
C ALA A 481 25.41 -12.95 21.40
N PRO A 482 25.72 -12.26 22.53
CA PRO A 482 25.76 -12.86 23.86
C PRO A 482 24.36 -13.15 24.41
N ILE A 483 24.27 -14.10 25.33
CA ILE A 483 22.98 -14.60 25.87
C ILE A 483 22.21 -13.53 26.68
N LEU A 484 22.92 -12.58 27.29
CA LEU A 484 22.33 -11.49 28.09
C LEU A 484 22.49 -10.13 27.38
N ASN A 485 22.04 -10.06 26.12
CA ASN A 485 22.05 -8.82 25.35
C ASN A 485 20.84 -7.92 25.72
N GLN A 486 21.10 -6.89 26.52
CA GLN A 486 20.08 -5.94 26.99
C GLN A 486 19.36 -5.17 25.87
N TYR A 487 20.01 -4.92 24.72
CA TYR A 487 19.44 -4.12 23.64
C TYR A 487 18.19 -4.79 23.01
N ARG A 488 17.97 -6.09 23.28
CA ARG A 488 16.75 -6.82 22.87
C ARG A 488 15.48 -6.44 23.63
N LEU A 489 15.59 -5.70 24.74
CA LEU A 489 14.45 -5.17 25.49
C LEU A 489 13.85 -3.90 24.86
N ILE A 490 14.63 -3.21 24.01
CA ILE A 490 14.24 -2.00 23.27
C ILE A 490 13.47 -2.35 21.98
N VAL A 491 13.58 -3.59 21.50
CA VAL A 491 12.98 -4.01 20.23
C VAL A 491 11.43 -3.92 20.30
N PRO A 492 10.76 -3.18 19.40
CA PRO A 492 9.33 -2.90 19.51
C PRO A 492 8.46 -4.15 19.63
N ARG A 493 8.76 -5.21 18.86
CA ARG A 493 7.99 -6.47 18.93
C ARG A 493 8.05 -7.15 20.30
N THR A 494 9.23 -7.26 20.92
CA THR A 494 9.36 -7.89 22.25
C THR A 494 8.80 -6.97 23.32
N ARG A 495 9.01 -5.66 23.17
CA ARG A 495 8.46 -4.61 24.02
C ARG A 495 6.92 -4.65 24.08
N ASN A 496 6.22 -4.61 22.94
CA ASN A 496 4.75 -4.60 22.89
C ASN A 496 4.14 -5.86 23.54
N ILE A 497 4.80 -7.03 23.40
CA ILE A 497 4.39 -8.27 24.08
C ILE A 497 4.56 -8.14 25.60
N ILE A 498 5.70 -7.60 26.05
CA ILE A 498 5.98 -7.38 27.48
C ILE A 498 5.00 -6.37 28.08
N GLU A 499 4.72 -5.26 27.40
CA GLU A 499 3.76 -4.23 27.83
C GLU A 499 2.32 -4.77 27.87
N GLY A 500 1.91 -5.58 26.88
CA GLY A 500 0.63 -6.30 26.92
C GLY A 500 0.52 -7.24 28.13
N CYS A 501 1.58 -8.00 28.44
CA CYS A 501 1.62 -8.84 29.64
C CYS A 501 1.61 -8.02 30.95
N GLN A 502 2.26 -6.85 30.98
CA GLN A 502 2.24 -5.94 32.14
C GLN A 502 0.86 -5.32 32.36
N PHE A 503 0.17 -4.92 31.29
CA PHE A 503 -1.19 -4.42 31.39
C PHE A 503 -2.17 -5.50 31.88
N ILE A 504 -2.03 -6.74 31.40
CA ILE A 504 -2.81 -7.88 31.92
C ILE A 504 -2.52 -8.11 33.41
N LEU A 505 -1.26 -7.96 33.86
CA LEU A 505 -0.89 -8.06 35.28
C LEU A 505 -1.46 -6.90 36.10
N LEU A 506 -1.43 -5.65 35.62
CA LEU A 506 -2.07 -4.50 36.24
C LEU A 506 -3.57 -4.75 36.44
N LEU A 507 -4.26 -5.21 35.39
CA LEU A 507 -5.68 -5.53 35.43
C LEU A 507 -5.98 -6.67 36.42
N ALA A 508 -5.15 -7.72 36.44
CA ALA A 508 -5.30 -8.81 37.39
C ALA A 508 -5.11 -8.36 38.85
N LEU A 509 -4.12 -7.49 39.12
CA LEU A 509 -3.91 -6.90 40.46
C LEU A 509 -5.05 -5.96 40.86
N TYR A 510 -5.52 -5.11 39.94
CA TYR A 510 -6.69 -4.25 40.16
C TYR A 510 -7.94 -5.07 40.52
N VAL A 511 -8.26 -6.09 39.72
CA VAL A 511 -9.39 -6.99 39.99
C VAL A 511 -9.19 -7.74 41.31
N SER A 512 -7.99 -8.22 41.60
CA SER A 512 -7.70 -8.91 42.87
C SER A 512 -7.86 -8.00 44.09
N MET A 513 -7.44 -6.73 44.01
CA MET A 513 -7.67 -5.72 45.05
C MET A 513 -9.17 -5.48 45.22
N MET A 514 -9.90 -5.19 44.14
CA MET A 514 -11.33 -4.89 44.19
C MET A 514 -12.16 -6.07 44.71
N VAL A 515 -11.80 -7.31 44.35
CA VAL A 515 -12.44 -8.54 44.86
C VAL A 515 -12.16 -8.74 46.35
N ASN A 516 -10.93 -8.49 46.83
CA ASN A 516 -10.61 -8.53 48.27
C ASN A 516 -11.43 -7.47 49.05
N LYS A 517 -11.53 -6.25 48.53
CA LYS A 517 -12.37 -5.17 49.10
C LYS A 517 -13.88 -5.48 49.05
N ALA A 518 -14.35 -6.23 48.06
CA ALA A 518 -15.76 -6.64 47.96
C ALA A 518 -16.12 -7.78 48.92
N HIS A 519 -15.20 -8.72 49.18
CA HIS A 519 -15.44 -9.82 50.13
C HIS A 519 -15.31 -9.41 51.60
N THR A 520 -14.64 -8.30 51.91
CA THR A 520 -14.52 -7.77 53.26
C THR A 520 -15.71 -6.86 53.60
N LEU A 521 -16.72 -7.40 54.29
CA LEU A 521 -17.85 -6.60 54.80
C LEU A 521 -17.54 -5.99 56.18
N GLY A 522 -18.05 -4.79 56.45
CA GLY A 522 -17.85 -4.07 57.72
C GLY A 522 -16.57 -3.20 57.74
N PRO A 523 -16.23 -2.55 58.86
CA PRO A 523 -15.16 -1.53 58.93
C PRO A 523 -13.76 -2.03 58.57
N GLU A 524 -13.55 -3.34 58.41
CA GLU A 524 -12.27 -3.92 58.02
C GLU A 524 -11.93 -3.69 56.54
N HIS A 525 -12.89 -3.42 55.65
CA HIS A 525 -12.62 -3.08 54.23
C HIS A 525 -11.71 -1.84 54.07
N LEU A 526 -11.77 -0.93 55.04
CA LEU A 526 -11.01 0.32 55.07
C LEU A 526 -9.54 0.10 55.48
N ARG A 527 -9.20 -1.04 56.10
CA ARG A 527 -7.80 -1.35 56.44
C ARG A 527 -6.97 -1.47 55.17
N PHE A 528 -5.72 -1.07 55.26
CA PHE A 528 -4.75 -1.22 54.17
C PHE A 528 -4.34 -2.70 54.07
N THR A 529 -4.59 -3.34 52.92
CA THR A 529 -4.31 -4.77 52.72
C THR A 529 -3.02 -5.00 51.94
N ILE A 530 -2.52 -6.25 51.94
CA ILE A 530 -1.27 -6.59 51.24
C ILE A 530 -1.49 -6.54 49.72
N GLU A 531 -2.67 -6.96 49.26
CA GLU A 531 -3.09 -6.92 47.86
C GLU A 531 -3.23 -5.48 47.36
N GLU A 532 -3.71 -4.58 48.22
CA GLU A 532 -3.74 -3.13 47.97
C GLU A 532 -2.33 -2.56 47.85
N LEU A 533 -1.42 -2.89 48.78
CA LEU A 533 -0.01 -2.48 48.69
C LEU A 533 0.68 -2.98 47.40
N VAL A 534 0.44 -4.24 47.02
CA VAL A 534 1.01 -4.83 45.80
C VAL A 534 0.44 -4.15 44.55
N PHE A 535 -0.87 -3.86 44.52
CA PHE A 535 -1.48 -3.07 43.46
C PHE A 535 -0.89 -1.65 43.41
N ASP A 536 -0.87 -0.91 44.52
CA ASP A 536 -0.38 0.47 44.60
C ASP A 536 1.06 0.59 44.11
N VAL A 537 1.96 -0.31 44.55
CA VAL A 537 3.37 -0.33 44.12
C VAL A 537 3.51 -0.67 42.63
N TYR A 538 2.69 -1.59 42.11
CA TYR A 538 2.70 -1.95 40.69
C TYR A 538 2.13 -0.83 39.80
N ALA A 539 0.99 -0.26 40.19
CA ALA A 539 0.32 0.83 39.51
C ALA A 539 1.18 2.11 39.53
N MET A 540 1.87 2.42 40.63
CA MET A 540 2.86 3.50 40.68
C MET A 540 3.97 3.31 39.65
N GLY A 541 4.46 2.08 39.47
CA GLY A 541 5.43 1.75 38.43
C GLY A 541 4.87 1.86 37.02
N TRP A 542 3.64 1.43 36.78
CA TRP A 542 2.98 1.56 35.48
C TRP A 542 2.73 3.05 35.12
N VAL A 543 2.25 3.84 36.07
CA VAL A 543 2.03 5.29 35.93
C VAL A 543 3.34 6.04 35.68
N LEU A 544 4.45 5.62 36.31
CA LEU A 544 5.78 6.17 36.02
C LEU A 544 6.23 5.85 34.58
N ASP A 545 5.93 4.66 34.05
CA ASP A 545 6.26 4.27 32.67
C ASP A 545 5.50 5.14 31.67
N GLU A 546 4.21 5.41 31.93
CA GLU A 546 3.37 6.25 31.09
C GLU A 546 3.84 7.73 31.10
N ILE A 547 4.14 8.27 32.28
CA ILE A 547 4.71 9.62 32.43
C ILE A 547 6.07 9.74 31.70
N ALA A 548 6.94 8.72 31.83
CA ALA A 548 8.20 8.68 31.09
C ALA A 548 7.97 8.66 29.57
N SER A 549 6.96 7.92 29.10
CA SER A 549 6.61 7.82 27.67
C SER A 549 6.22 9.19 27.09
N ILE A 550 5.38 9.94 27.83
CA ILE A 550 4.97 11.32 27.49
C ILE A 550 6.18 12.26 27.44
N CYS A 551 7.13 12.14 28.38
CA CYS A 551 8.32 12.98 28.44
C CYS A 551 9.33 12.73 27.30
N GLU A 552 9.52 11.48 26.87
CA GLU A 552 10.52 11.14 25.84
C GLU A 552 10.06 11.52 24.42
N HIS A 553 8.81 11.25 24.07
CA HIS A 553 8.26 11.43 22.70
C HIS A 553 7.56 12.79 22.51
N GLY A 554 7.25 13.46 23.61
CA GLY A 554 6.45 14.68 23.62
C GLY A 554 4.94 14.42 23.47
N TRP A 555 4.17 15.41 23.90
CA TRP A 555 2.70 15.34 23.96
C TRP A 555 2.05 14.97 22.62
N THR A 556 2.50 15.56 21.51
CA THR A 556 1.88 15.39 20.20
C THR A 556 1.91 13.94 19.71
N VAL A 557 3.08 13.31 19.73
CA VAL A 557 3.26 11.91 19.31
C VAL A 557 2.47 10.96 20.20
N HIS A 558 2.44 11.22 21.51
CA HIS A 558 1.69 10.38 22.42
C HIS A 558 0.16 10.52 22.25
N THR A 559 -0.35 11.71 21.95
CA THR A 559 -1.78 11.91 21.59
C THR A 559 -2.16 11.34 20.23
N GLU A 560 -1.20 11.00 19.35
CA GLU A 560 -1.47 10.21 18.14
C GLU A 560 -1.86 8.76 18.47
N ASN A 561 -1.53 8.25 19.67
CA ASN A 561 -2.03 6.97 20.12
C ASN A 561 -3.44 7.13 20.68
N LEU A 562 -4.42 6.51 20.00
CA LEU A 562 -5.83 6.59 20.35
C LEU A 562 -6.14 6.18 21.80
N TRP A 563 -5.31 5.34 22.39
CA TRP A 563 -5.54 4.75 23.70
C TRP A 563 -4.87 5.53 24.83
N SER A 564 -3.97 6.45 24.50
CA SER A 564 -3.29 7.34 25.44
C SER A 564 -4.28 8.09 26.33
N PHE A 565 -5.45 8.52 25.82
CA PHE A 565 -6.43 9.21 26.67
C PHE A 565 -7.00 8.29 27.77
N LEU A 566 -7.16 6.99 27.52
CA LEU A 566 -7.60 6.03 28.55
C LEU A 566 -6.51 5.88 29.61
N ASP A 567 -5.27 5.74 29.17
CA ASP A 567 -4.10 5.57 30.04
C ASP A 567 -3.86 6.82 30.90
N ILE A 568 -3.90 8.02 30.31
CA ILE A 568 -3.87 9.32 31.01
C ILE A 568 -5.05 9.46 31.99
N THR A 569 -6.26 9.03 31.62
CA THR A 569 -7.41 9.08 32.54
C THR A 569 -7.20 8.15 33.73
N PHE A 570 -6.61 6.96 33.52
CA PHE A 570 -6.22 6.07 34.61
C PHE A 570 -5.11 6.66 35.49
N VAL A 571 -4.08 7.30 34.91
CA VAL A 571 -3.04 8.05 35.65
C VAL A 571 -3.67 9.09 36.58
N ILE A 572 -4.63 9.88 36.08
CA ILE A 572 -5.34 10.90 36.88
C ILE A 572 -6.14 10.23 38.01
N ILE A 573 -6.94 9.20 37.72
CA ILE A 573 -7.73 8.47 38.72
C ILE A 573 -6.83 7.87 39.79
N PHE A 574 -5.72 7.24 39.40
CA PHE A 574 -4.76 6.64 40.33
C PHE A 574 -4.14 7.67 41.27
N TRP A 575 -3.68 8.83 40.76
CA TRP A 575 -3.11 9.87 41.63
C TRP A 575 -4.14 10.49 42.58
N VAL A 576 -5.39 10.67 42.14
CA VAL A 576 -6.49 11.15 43.02
C VAL A 576 -6.82 10.11 44.09
N TYR A 577 -6.96 8.83 43.71
CA TYR A 577 -7.13 7.71 44.63
C TYR A 577 -5.98 7.67 45.65
N PHE A 578 -4.73 7.63 45.20
CA PHE A 578 -3.54 7.50 46.04
C PHE A 578 -3.41 8.67 47.01
N GLY A 579 -3.60 9.91 46.55
CA GLY A 579 -3.56 11.11 47.40
C GLY A 579 -4.63 11.10 48.50
N ILE A 580 -5.88 10.78 48.14
CA ILE A 580 -7.00 10.70 49.10
C ILE A 580 -6.80 9.51 50.06
N ARG A 581 -6.29 8.38 49.56
CA ARG A 581 -6.04 7.17 50.36
C ARG A 581 -4.94 7.40 51.38
N MET A 582 -3.81 7.98 50.99
CA MET A 582 -2.74 8.34 51.92
C MET A 582 -3.22 9.35 52.96
N HIS A 583 -4.01 10.36 52.57
CA HIS A 583 -4.59 11.34 53.51
C HIS A 583 -5.58 10.69 54.50
N GLY A 584 -6.43 9.78 54.03
CA GLY A 584 -7.36 9.01 54.87
C GLY A 584 -6.63 8.09 55.85
N LEU A 585 -5.51 7.48 55.45
CA LEU A 585 -4.67 6.66 56.30
C LEU A 585 -3.92 7.49 57.36
N THR A 586 -3.35 8.65 57.00
CA THR A 586 -2.63 9.51 57.95
C THR A 586 -3.55 10.12 59.01
N ASN A 587 -4.79 10.46 58.65
CA ASN A 587 -5.76 11.07 59.55
C ASN A 587 -6.71 10.05 60.21
N LEU A 588 -6.54 8.75 59.92
CA LEU A 588 -7.43 7.65 60.36
C LEU A 588 -8.91 7.88 60.00
N ASP A 589 -9.18 8.60 58.91
CA ASP A 589 -10.54 8.91 58.47
C ASP A 589 -11.11 7.81 57.56
N ALA A 590 -12.15 7.15 58.08
CA ALA A 590 -12.95 6.16 57.38
C ALA A 590 -13.69 6.75 56.16
N GLY A 591 -14.11 8.01 56.22
CA GLY A 591 -14.83 8.69 55.15
C GLY A 591 -13.95 8.90 53.91
N MET A 592 -12.79 9.54 54.07
CA MET A 592 -11.81 9.71 53.00
C MET A 592 -11.29 8.36 52.46
N SER A 593 -11.06 7.39 53.35
CA SER A 593 -10.66 6.03 52.96
C SER A 593 -11.70 5.33 52.08
N LYS A 594 -12.99 5.49 52.37
CA LYS A 594 -14.06 4.98 51.51
C LYS A 594 -14.09 5.73 50.18
N LEU A 595 -14.03 7.07 50.20
CA LEU A 595 -14.07 7.90 49.00
C LEU A 595 -12.93 7.56 48.03
N ALA A 596 -11.75 7.19 48.51
CA ALA A 596 -10.69 6.65 47.67
C ALA A 596 -11.09 5.36 46.94
N ILE A 597 -11.74 4.41 47.62
CA ILE A 597 -12.24 3.15 47.02
C ILE A 597 -13.35 3.44 46.00
N ASP A 598 -14.23 4.41 46.29
CA ASP A 598 -15.26 4.86 45.36
C ASP A 598 -14.62 5.51 44.10
N VAL A 599 -13.52 6.26 44.25
CA VAL A 599 -12.76 6.85 43.13
C VAL A 599 -12.08 5.79 42.26
N ILE A 600 -11.33 4.84 42.85
CA ILE A 600 -10.62 3.82 42.06
C ILE A 600 -11.58 2.85 41.35
N SER A 601 -12.81 2.70 41.86
CA SER A 601 -13.88 1.97 41.16
C SER A 601 -14.22 2.56 39.79
N MET A 602 -14.00 3.86 39.58
CA MET A 602 -14.17 4.52 38.28
C MET A 602 -13.09 4.13 37.24
N ALA A 603 -12.06 3.37 37.63
CA ALA A 603 -11.07 2.84 36.68
C ALA A 603 -11.59 1.66 35.85
N ALA A 604 -12.60 0.91 36.32
CA ALA A 604 -13.07 -0.29 35.61
C ALA A 604 -13.57 -0.02 34.16
N PRO A 605 -14.36 1.05 33.90
CA PRO A 605 -14.79 1.42 32.55
C PRO A 605 -13.66 1.90 31.63
N ILE A 606 -12.44 2.10 32.13
CA ILE A 606 -11.27 2.54 31.38
C ILE A 606 -10.34 1.35 31.11
N LEU A 607 -10.00 0.59 32.16
CA LEU A 607 -9.11 -0.57 32.07
C LEU A 607 -9.70 -1.72 31.24
N LEU A 608 -11.02 -1.94 31.30
CA LEU A 608 -11.66 -3.03 30.54
C LEU A 608 -11.68 -2.78 29.02
N PRO A 609 -12.09 -1.62 28.48
CA PRO A 609 -11.91 -1.31 27.07
C PRO A 609 -10.44 -1.32 26.64
N ARG A 610 -9.53 -0.82 27.49
CA ARG A 610 -8.09 -0.79 27.19
C ARG A 610 -7.53 -2.19 26.88
N LEU A 611 -8.01 -3.24 27.56
CA LEU A 611 -7.64 -4.63 27.25
C LEU A 611 -8.02 -5.04 25.82
N ALA A 612 -9.20 -4.68 25.33
CA ALA A 612 -9.65 -5.05 23.99
C ALA A 612 -8.74 -4.46 22.91
N PHE A 613 -8.28 -3.22 23.11
CA PHE A 613 -7.38 -2.54 22.20
C PHE A 613 -5.94 -3.10 22.24
N CYS A 614 -5.49 -3.62 23.38
CA CYS A 614 -4.23 -4.38 23.48
C CYS A 614 -4.27 -5.72 22.71
N LEU A 615 -5.45 -6.35 22.59
CA LEU A 615 -5.61 -7.65 21.94
C LEU A 615 -5.77 -7.58 20.41
N MET A 616 -6.27 -6.46 19.87
CA MET A 616 -6.57 -6.31 18.43
C MET A 616 -6.08 -4.99 17.82
N PRO A 617 -4.80 -4.60 17.97
CA PRO A 617 -4.31 -3.28 17.55
C PRO A 617 -4.35 -3.03 16.03
N GLU A 618 -4.33 -4.08 15.20
CA GLU A 618 -4.27 -3.99 13.73
C GLU A 618 -5.65 -4.08 13.05
N ASN A 619 -6.75 -4.18 13.79
CA ASN A 619 -8.09 -4.32 13.19
C ASN A 619 -8.61 -2.98 12.63
N MET A 620 -9.01 -2.97 11.35
CA MET A 620 -9.56 -1.82 10.65
C MET A 620 -10.72 -1.13 11.40
N LEU A 621 -11.54 -1.88 12.14
CA LEU A 621 -12.65 -1.33 12.94
C LEU A 621 -12.17 -0.39 14.06
N PHE A 622 -11.11 -0.76 14.78
CA PHE A 622 -10.53 0.12 15.82
C PHE A 622 -9.75 1.28 15.19
N ILE A 623 -9.21 1.06 14.00
CA ILE A 623 -8.56 2.11 13.21
C ILE A 623 -9.56 3.17 12.74
N SER A 624 -10.78 2.79 12.37
CA SER A 624 -11.85 3.72 11.96
C SER A 624 -12.54 4.41 13.12
N LEU A 625 -12.69 3.75 14.27
CA LEU A 625 -13.19 4.37 15.50
C LEU A 625 -12.35 5.62 15.88
N ARG A 626 -11.03 5.63 15.59
CA ARG A 626 -10.16 6.82 15.78
C ARG A 626 -10.67 8.05 15.06
N ALA A 627 -10.78 7.97 13.73
CA ALA A 627 -11.14 9.13 12.92
C ALA A 627 -12.54 9.63 13.26
N MET A 628 -13.46 8.69 13.52
CA MET A 628 -14.83 8.94 13.94
C MET A 628 -14.94 9.63 15.31
N MET A 629 -14.02 9.42 16.26
CA MET A 629 -14.10 10.04 17.59
C MET A 629 -13.91 11.56 17.58
N ALA A 630 -13.13 12.12 16.64
CA ALA A 630 -12.95 13.56 16.51
C ALA A 630 -14.25 14.24 16.07
N ASP A 631 -14.87 13.72 15.01
CA ASP A 631 -16.18 14.16 14.50
C ASP A 631 -17.28 14.00 15.55
N PHE A 632 -17.33 12.84 16.22
CA PHE A 632 -18.27 12.58 17.32
C PHE A 632 -18.09 13.59 18.46
N THR A 633 -16.86 13.89 18.86
CA THR A 633 -16.57 14.84 19.95
C THR A 633 -16.96 16.27 19.55
N PHE A 634 -16.61 16.70 18.33
CA PHE A 634 -16.97 18.03 17.82
C PHE A 634 -18.49 18.22 17.76
N LEU A 635 -19.22 17.25 17.19
CA LEU A 635 -20.68 17.28 17.14
C LEU A 635 -21.31 17.19 18.54
N THR A 636 -20.73 16.41 19.46
CA THR A 636 -21.21 16.31 20.85
C THR A 636 -21.02 17.63 21.61
N VAL A 637 -19.90 18.34 21.40
CA VAL A 637 -19.67 19.68 21.98
C VAL A 637 -20.66 20.69 21.41
N LEU A 638 -20.88 20.68 20.09
CA LEU A 638 -21.88 21.55 19.44
C LEU A 638 -23.30 21.26 19.93
N ALA A 639 -23.67 19.98 20.05
CA ALA A 639 -24.96 19.55 20.60
C ALA A 639 -25.10 20.00 22.07
N ALA A 640 -24.11 19.76 22.92
CA ALA A 640 -24.12 20.19 24.32
C ALA A 640 -24.23 21.72 24.47
N TRP A 641 -23.58 22.50 23.59
CA TRP A 641 -23.72 23.96 23.54
C TRP A 641 -25.15 24.37 23.21
N CYS A 642 -25.76 23.77 22.18
CA CYS A 642 -27.16 23.99 21.83
C CYS A 642 -28.12 23.56 22.95
N PHE A 643 -27.87 22.44 23.62
CA PHE A 643 -28.67 21.97 24.76
C PHE A 643 -28.58 22.94 25.93
N GLY A 644 -27.40 23.53 26.18
CA GLY A 644 -27.22 24.59 27.18
C GLY A 644 -28.18 25.76 26.96
N GLY A 645 -28.39 26.17 25.70
CA GLY A 645 -29.39 27.19 25.34
C GLY A 645 -30.82 26.79 25.71
N PHE A 646 -31.26 25.59 25.35
CA PHE A 646 -32.59 25.08 25.72
C PHE A 646 -32.75 24.91 27.24
N LEU A 647 -31.71 24.43 27.93
CA LEU A 647 -31.69 24.24 29.38
C LEU A 647 -31.84 25.57 30.14
N VAL A 648 -31.11 26.61 29.71
CA VAL A 648 -31.21 27.96 30.28
C VAL A 648 -32.60 28.56 30.03
N ALA A 649 -33.14 28.43 28.81
CA ALA A 649 -34.49 28.90 28.49
C ALA A 649 -35.57 28.21 29.34
N LEU A 650 -35.54 26.88 29.46
CA LEU A 650 -36.46 26.11 30.30
C LEU A 650 -36.30 26.44 31.80
N ARG A 651 -35.07 26.70 32.26
CA ARG A 651 -34.80 27.10 33.65
C ARG A 651 -35.41 28.46 33.97
N TRP A 652 -35.20 29.49 33.15
CA TRP A 652 -35.78 30.82 33.38
C TRP A 652 -37.32 30.80 33.29
N LEU A 653 -37.87 29.97 32.39
CA LEU A 653 -39.31 29.76 32.28
C LEU A 653 -39.89 29.12 33.56
N SER A 654 -39.20 28.14 34.14
CA SER A 654 -39.55 27.53 35.43
C SER A 654 -39.41 28.47 36.64
N GLU A 655 -38.66 29.58 36.52
CA GLU A 655 -38.48 30.56 37.60
C GLU A 655 -39.53 31.68 37.58
N THR A 656 -40.21 31.91 36.45
CA THR A 656 -41.13 33.04 36.24
C THR A 656 -42.62 32.73 36.48
N GLN A 657 -42.99 31.48 36.78
CA GLN A 657 -44.37 31.13 37.14
C GLN A 657 -44.61 31.10 38.65
N ASP A 658 -45.55 31.93 39.11
CA ASP A 658 -46.08 31.88 40.47
C ASP A 658 -46.95 30.63 40.69
N GLY A 659 -46.74 29.94 41.81
CA GLY A 659 -47.55 28.79 42.26
C GLY A 659 -47.05 27.40 41.83
N TYR A 660 -46.01 27.30 41.01
CA TYR A 660 -45.46 26.02 40.53
C TYR A 660 -44.12 25.65 41.19
N VAL A 661 -43.75 24.36 41.10
CA VAL A 661 -42.52 23.82 41.72
C VAL A 661 -41.30 24.23 40.89
N ARG A 662 -40.33 24.89 41.53
CA ARG A 662 -39.05 25.24 40.89
C ARG A 662 -38.22 23.99 40.60
N HIS A 663 -38.12 23.61 39.33
CA HIS A 663 -37.34 22.46 38.90
C HIS A 663 -35.83 22.75 38.92
N SER A 664 -35.04 21.90 39.57
CA SER A 664 -33.57 22.01 39.57
C SER A 664 -33.01 21.85 38.15
N VAL A 665 -31.93 22.56 37.85
CA VAL A 665 -31.20 22.45 36.56
C VAL A 665 -30.82 21.00 36.26
N VAL A 666 -30.45 20.22 37.30
CA VAL A 666 -30.13 18.79 37.19
C VAL A 666 -31.35 17.97 36.74
N THR A 667 -32.55 18.29 37.23
CA THR A 667 -33.80 17.61 36.86
C THR A 667 -34.17 17.89 35.40
N ILE A 668 -34.08 19.16 34.97
CA ILE A 668 -34.37 19.55 33.58
C ILE A 668 -33.37 18.90 32.63
N SER A 669 -32.06 18.94 32.96
CA SER A 669 -31.00 18.29 32.19
C SER A 669 -31.22 16.78 32.05
N LYS A 670 -31.68 16.11 33.13
CA LYS A 670 -32.00 14.69 33.12
C LYS A 670 -33.15 14.37 32.15
N TRP A 671 -34.21 15.16 32.15
CA TRP A 671 -35.33 14.98 31.21
C TRP A 671 -34.92 15.20 29.75
N MET A 672 -34.11 16.24 29.49
CA MET A 672 -33.57 16.49 28.15
C MET A 672 -32.68 15.34 27.66
N LEU A 673 -31.81 14.82 28.54
CA LEU A 673 -30.94 13.68 28.22
C LEU A 673 -31.75 12.41 27.92
N TRP A 674 -32.82 12.13 28.67
CA TRP A 674 -33.72 11.02 28.39
C TRP A 674 -34.42 11.13 27.03
N ILE A 675 -34.87 12.33 26.66
CA ILE A 675 -35.51 12.60 25.36
C ILE A 675 -34.50 12.43 24.20
N TRP A 676 -33.27 12.90 24.38
CA TRP A 676 -32.18 12.76 23.40
C TRP A 676 -31.81 11.29 23.13
N PHE A 677 -31.73 10.45 24.17
CA PHE A 677 -31.51 9.01 24.00
C PHE A 677 -32.79 8.21 23.67
N GLY A 678 -33.95 8.88 23.52
CA GLY A 678 -35.24 8.23 23.25
C GLY A 678 -35.74 7.31 24.36
N LEU A 679 -35.24 7.47 25.59
CA LEU A 679 -35.52 6.60 26.74
C LEU A 679 -36.86 6.91 27.41
N ASP A 680 -37.26 8.19 27.44
CA ASP A 680 -38.48 8.62 28.12
C ASP A 680 -39.02 9.95 27.54
N GLY A 681 -40.34 10.11 27.55
CA GLY A 681 -41.07 11.31 27.14
C GLY A 681 -41.56 12.19 28.31
N THR A 682 -41.32 11.82 29.58
CA THR A 682 -41.78 12.60 30.75
C THR A 682 -41.38 14.07 30.72
N GLY A 683 -40.24 14.42 30.11
CA GLY A 683 -39.80 15.80 29.95
C GLY A 683 -40.80 16.68 29.19
N ILE A 684 -41.48 16.15 28.17
CA ILE A 684 -42.52 16.87 27.42
C ILE A 684 -43.74 17.10 28.31
N GLN A 685 -44.18 16.06 29.03
CA GLN A 685 -45.33 16.15 29.95
C GLN A 685 -45.08 17.16 31.08
N ARG A 686 -43.90 17.10 31.70
CA ARG A 686 -43.50 18.00 32.79
C ARG A 686 -43.18 19.42 32.34
N SER A 687 -42.81 19.63 31.07
CA SER A 687 -42.55 20.99 30.56
C SER A 687 -43.80 21.90 30.58
N ALA A 688 -45.01 21.33 30.56
CA ALA A 688 -46.26 22.07 30.74
C ALA A 688 -46.37 22.75 32.12
N GLU A 689 -45.64 22.25 33.14
CA GLU A 689 -45.54 22.83 34.48
C GLU A 689 -44.62 24.05 34.56
N MET A 690 -43.83 24.31 33.50
CA MET A 690 -42.96 25.50 33.39
C MET A 690 -43.66 26.64 32.66
N HIS A 691 -44.46 26.31 31.65
CA HIS A 691 -45.43 27.18 30.99
C HIS A 691 -46.29 26.33 30.06
N TRP A 692 -47.62 26.48 30.15
CA TRP A 692 -48.60 25.66 29.41
C TRP A 692 -48.32 25.49 27.90
N PHE A 693 -47.89 26.57 27.23
CA PHE A 693 -47.51 26.55 25.81
C PHE A 693 -45.99 26.50 25.54
N LEU A 694 -45.22 27.50 26.01
CA LEU A 694 -43.79 27.66 25.68
C LEU A 694 -42.90 26.52 26.18
N GLY A 695 -43.22 25.89 27.32
CA GLY A 695 -42.45 24.76 27.84
C GLY A 695 -42.50 23.55 26.90
N PRO A 696 -43.71 23.03 26.58
CA PRO A 696 -43.89 21.97 25.59
C PRO A 696 -43.34 22.34 24.21
N ALA A 697 -43.53 23.57 23.75
CA ALA A 697 -43.00 24.02 22.46
C ALA A 697 -41.46 23.94 22.39
N LEU A 698 -40.76 24.45 23.42
CA LEU A 698 -39.30 24.35 23.52
C LEU A 698 -38.82 22.91 23.64
N MET A 699 -39.49 22.08 24.45
CA MET A 699 -39.11 20.67 24.65
C MET A 699 -39.33 19.82 23.38
N ILE A 700 -40.41 20.07 22.62
CA ILE A 700 -40.66 19.42 21.33
C ILE A 700 -39.66 19.90 20.27
N THR A 701 -39.33 21.19 20.24
CA THR A 701 -38.29 21.72 19.32
C THR A 701 -36.92 21.14 19.63
N PHE A 702 -36.57 20.99 20.92
CA PHE A 702 -35.37 20.28 21.36
C PHE A 702 -35.38 18.81 20.90
N ALA A 703 -36.47 18.06 21.14
CA ALA A 703 -36.59 16.67 20.73
C ALA A 703 -36.47 16.49 19.20
N PHE A 704 -37.09 17.39 18.44
CA PHE A 704 -37.02 17.41 16.98
C PHE A 704 -35.59 17.69 16.48
N LEU A 705 -34.98 18.81 16.89
CA LEU A 705 -33.61 19.15 16.50
C LEU A 705 -32.60 18.08 16.94
N GLY A 706 -32.79 17.50 18.11
CA GLY A 706 -31.93 16.46 18.63
C GLY A 706 -31.98 15.19 17.79
N ASN A 707 -33.16 14.56 17.76
CA ASN A 707 -33.31 13.21 17.22
C ASN A 707 -33.42 13.20 15.69
N THR A 708 -33.78 14.33 15.04
CA THR A 708 -33.86 14.41 13.57
C THR A 708 -32.67 15.10 12.91
N LEU A 709 -32.07 16.14 13.51
CA LEU A 709 -30.97 16.89 12.88
C LEU A 709 -29.61 16.46 13.41
N PHE A 710 -29.35 16.52 14.72
CA PHE A 710 -28.02 16.17 15.24
C PHE A 710 -27.72 14.68 15.10
N LEU A 711 -28.69 13.80 15.36
CA LEU A 711 -28.49 12.35 15.21
C LEU A 711 -28.25 11.94 13.74
N THR A 712 -28.94 12.54 12.77
CA THR A 712 -28.75 12.20 11.35
C THR A 712 -27.45 12.78 10.79
N ILE A 713 -27.07 14.01 11.18
CA ILE A 713 -25.75 14.59 10.86
C ILE A 713 -24.64 13.72 11.44
N LEU A 714 -24.78 13.24 12.68
CA LEU A 714 -23.81 12.35 13.30
C LEU A 714 -23.66 11.04 12.51
N VAL A 715 -24.76 10.34 12.20
CA VAL A 715 -24.71 9.11 11.41
C VAL A 715 -24.13 9.35 10.01
N ALA A 716 -24.46 10.47 9.36
CA ALA A 716 -23.93 10.83 8.05
C ALA A 716 -22.41 11.12 8.07
N MET A 717 -21.92 11.89 9.04
CA MET A 717 -20.49 12.19 9.19
C MET A 717 -19.68 10.94 9.55
N LEU A 718 -20.18 10.10 10.47
CA LEU A 718 -19.56 8.83 10.82
C LEU A 718 -19.50 7.86 9.62
N SER A 719 -20.57 7.78 8.82
CA SER A 719 -20.60 6.95 7.61
C SER A 719 -19.61 7.43 6.53
N ASN A 720 -19.54 8.74 6.31
CA ASN A 720 -18.62 9.35 5.34
C ASN A 720 -17.15 9.15 5.77
N THR A 721 -16.81 9.42 7.03
CA THR A 721 -15.45 9.20 7.55
C THR A 721 -15.06 7.72 7.55
N TYR A 722 -15.97 6.82 7.91
CA TYR A 722 -15.75 5.38 7.80
C TYR A 722 -15.42 4.96 6.35
N THR A 723 -16.21 5.42 5.37
CA THR A 723 -16.01 5.08 3.95
C THR A 723 -14.67 5.60 3.44
N ASN A 724 -14.32 6.85 3.71
CA ASN A 724 -13.05 7.45 3.28
C ASN A 724 -11.84 6.78 3.92
N LEU A 725 -11.95 6.33 5.18
CA LEU A 725 -10.86 5.60 5.84
C LEU A 725 -10.78 4.14 5.37
N ALA A 726 -11.91 3.47 5.11
CA ALA A 726 -11.95 2.12 4.58
C ALA A 726 -11.26 2.02 3.20
N GLN A 727 -11.47 3.01 2.33
CA GLN A 727 -10.78 3.10 1.03
C GLN A 727 -9.25 3.25 1.16
N ASN A 728 -8.78 3.90 2.22
CA ASN A 728 -7.35 4.16 2.47
C ASN A 728 -6.74 3.24 3.55
N ALA A 729 -7.47 2.19 3.97
CA ALA A 729 -7.18 1.45 5.20
C ALA A 729 -5.78 0.80 5.20
N THR A 730 -5.31 0.29 4.05
CA THR A 730 -3.99 -0.35 3.94
C THR A 730 -2.85 0.62 4.21
N ALA A 731 -2.90 1.83 3.63
CA ALA A 731 -1.92 2.88 3.85
C ALA A 731 -1.99 3.43 5.29
N GLU A 732 -3.20 3.56 5.86
CA GLU A 732 -3.42 3.95 7.26
C GLU A 732 -2.86 2.90 8.26
N ILE A 733 -3.07 1.61 8.01
CA ILE A 733 -2.50 0.50 8.80
C ILE A 733 -0.96 0.55 8.75
N GLN A 734 -0.39 0.71 7.55
CA GLN A 734 1.06 0.76 7.34
C GLN A 734 1.71 2.01 7.96
N PHE A 735 1.02 3.15 7.89
CA PHE A 735 1.39 4.39 8.58
C PHE A 735 1.43 4.16 10.10
N ARG A 736 0.34 3.66 10.70
CA ARG A 736 0.28 3.39 12.15
C ARG A 736 1.30 2.36 12.61
N ARG A 737 1.56 1.31 11.81
CA ARG A 737 2.63 0.35 12.08
C ARG A 737 4.01 1.03 12.13
N ALA A 738 4.27 1.99 11.24
CA ALA A 738 5.51 2.76 11.28
C ALA A 738 5.61 3.63 12.53
N VAL A 739 4.53 4.35 12.90
CA VAL A 739 4.48 5.17 14.13
C VAL A 739 4.71 4.32 15.38
N LEU A 740 3.95 3.23 15.56
CA LEU A 740 4.09 2.33 16.72
C LEU A 740 5.44 1.60 16.76
N THR A 741 6.03 1.31 15.59
CA THR A 741 7.39 0.76 15.53
C THR A 741 8.42 1.80 15.98
N PHE A 742 8.23 3.07 15.62
CA PHE A 742 9.14 4.14 16.01
C PHE A 742 9.02 4.49 17.51
N GLU A 743 7.80 4.70 18.03
CA GLU A 743 7.51 4.90 19.47
C GLU A 743 7.99 3.72 20.34
N GLY A 744 8.03 2.50 19.78
CA GLY A 744 8.59 1.34 20.46
C GLY A 744 10.11 1.39 20.67
N VAL A 745 10.86 2.10 19.80
CA VAL A 745 12.33 2.22 19.88
C VAL A 745 12.70 3.39 20.79
N LYS A 746 12.60 3.14 22.10
CA LYS A 746 12.94 4.11 23.17
C LYS A 746 14.42 4.09 23.54
N SER A 747 14.93 5.22 24.03
CA SER A 747 16.33 5.41 24.43
C SER A 747 16.54 5.40 25.95
N ASP A 748 15.56 5.85 26.75
CA ASP A 748 15.73 6.02 28.19
C ASP A 748 15.93 4.66 28.89
N ALA A 749 16.97 4.59 29.72
CA ALA A 749 17.27 3.41 30.51
C ALA A 749 16.16 3.03 31.49
N LEU A 750 15.29 3.99 31.89
CA LEU A 750 14.16 3.72 32.78
C LEU A 750 13.25 2.61 32.24
N PHE A 751 12.98 2.57 30.93
CA PHE A 751 12.13 1.54 30.29
C PHE A 751 12.72 0.13 30.26
N ALA A 752 14.04 0.00 30.50
CA ALA A 752 14.67 -1.30 30.66
C ALA A 752 14.30 -1.95 32.01
N TYR A 753 13.85 -1.15 32.97
CA TYR A 753 13.26 -1.59 34.23
C TYR A 753 11.74 -1.72 34.03
N ARG A 754 11.19 -2.88 34.38
CA ARG A 754 9.75 -3.14 34.22
C ARG A 754 9.01 -2.88 35.54
N PRO A 755 7.75 -2.41 35.53
CA PRO A 755 6.98 -2.22 36.76
C PRO A 755 6.99 -3.49 37.64
N PRO A 756 7.24 -3.38 38.95
CA PRO A 756 7.45 -2.16 39.76
C PRO A 756 8.92 -1.70 39.87
N PHE A 757 9.87 -2.42 39.27
CA PHE A 757 11.31 -2.17 39.44
C PHE A 757 11.79 -0.82 38.86
N ASN A 758 11.02 -0.18 37.98
CA ASN A 758 11.33 1.16 37.46
C ASN A 758 11.24 2.25 38.55
N VAL A 759 10.31 2.14 39.51
CA VAL A 759 10.26 3.04 40.68
C VAL A 759 11.53 2.90 41.52
N LEU A 760 11.98 1.67 41.75
CA LEU A 760 13.22 1.38 42.49
C LEU A 760 14.46 1.87 41.74
N ALA A 761 14.48 1.71 40.41
CA ALA A 761 15.54 2.21 39.55
C ALA A 761 15.65 3.74 39.61
N LEU A 762 14.51 4.45 39.55
CA LEU A 762 14.49 5.91 39.70
C LEU A 762 15.03 6.34 41.08
N LEU A 763 14.55 5.72 42.16
CA LEU A 763 14.94 6.08 43.53
C LEU A 763 16.41 5.78 43.85
N ILE A 764 17.02 4.76 43.24
CA ILE A 764 18.42 4.37 43.51
C ILE A 764 19.39 4.99 42.50
N LEU A 765 19.10 4.94 41.20
CA LEU A 765 20.06 5.30 40.15
C LEU A 765 20.12 6.81 39.93
N LEU A 766 19.00 7.53 40.07
CA LEU A 766 18.98 8.99 39.94
C LEU A 766 19.93 9.69 40.93
N PRO A 767 19.92 9.41 42.25
CA PRO A 767 20.90 10.01 43.16
C PRO A 767 22.33 9.50 42.94
N LEU A 768 22.47 8.24 42.50
CA LEU A 768 23.79 7.64 42.22
C LEU A 768 24.51 8.31 41.03
N LYS A 769 23.77 8.94 40.10
CA LYS A 769 24.29 9.76 38.99
C LYS A 769 25.18 10.91 39.46
N TRP A 770 24.90 11.51 40.62
CA TRP A 770 25.73 12.61 41.16
C TRP A 770 27.02 12.14 41.84
N SER A 771 27.11 10.85 42.19
CA SER A 771 28.25 10.26 42.90
C SER A 771 29.18 9.44 42.02
N LEU A 772 28.71 8.96 40.85
CA LEU A 772 29.50 8.11 39.94
C LEU A 772 29.96 8.85 38.67
N THR A 773 31.11 8.44 38.14
CA THR A 773 31.52 8.85 36.79
C THR A 773 30.64 8.17 35.73
N PRO A 774 30.41 8.79 34.55
CA PRO A 774 29.51 8.25 33.53
C PRO A 774 29.81 6.81 33.09
N ARG A 775 31.10 6.43 33.06
CA ARG A 775 31.54 5.05 32.74
C ARG A 775 31.11 4.02 33.80
N TRP A 776 31.20 4.39 35.08
CA TRP A 776 30.79 3.51 36.18
C TRP A 776 29.27 3.46 36.33
N PHE A 777 28.59 4.60 36.15
CA PHE A 777 27.14 4.67 36.09
C PHE A 777 26.58 3.71 35.04
N HIS A 778 27.09 3.78 33.80
CA HIS A 778 26.76 2.85 32.72
C HIS A 778 26.98 1.38 33.10
N LYS A 779 28.14 1.05 33.68
CA LYS A 779 28.44 -0.32 34.09
C LYS A 779 27.47 -0.84 35.16
N VAL A 780 27.08 0.00 36.12
CA VAL A 780 26.09 -0.35 37.16
C VAL A 780 24.70 -0.54 36.54
N ASN A 781 24.25 0.41 35.70
CA ASN A 781 22.95 0.36 35.02
C ASN A 781 22.81 -0.92 34.16
N ILE A 782 23.78 -1.17 33.27
CA ILE A 782 23.87 -2.40 32.46
C ILE A 782 23.80 -3.66 33.31
N THR A 783 24.53 -3.71 34.43
CA THR A 783 24.55 -4.90 35.29
C THR A 783 23.19 -5.11 35.95
N ALA A 784 22.55 -4.05 36.46
CA ALA A 784 21.22 -4.11 37.06
C ALA A 784 20.14 -4.54 36.04
N VAL A 785 20.13 -3.94 34.84
CA VAL A 785 19.20 -4.33 33.75
C VAL A 785 19.35 -5.81 33.39
N ARG A 786 20.59 -6.30 33.23
CA ARG A 786 20.88 -7.71 32.89
C ARG A 786 20.47 -8.68 33.99
N VAL A 787 20.67 -8.32 35.27
CA VAL A 787 20.29 -9.16 36.42
C VAL A 787 18.78 -9.24 36.58
N LEU A 788 18.08 -8.10 36.60
CA LEU A 788 16.63 -8.06 36.78
C LEU A 788 15.87 -8.73 35.63
N ASN A 789 16.32 -8.53 34.38
CA ASN A 789 15.67 -9.09 33.20
C ASN A 789 16.29 -10.42 32.72
N ALA A 790 17.22 -11.03 33.47
CA ALA A 790 17.88 -12.28 33.11
C ALA A 790 16.93 -13.39 32.57
N PRO A 791 15.81 -13.73 33.23
CA PRO A 791 14.91 -14.78 32.70
C PRO A 791 14.26 -14.39 31.37
N PHE A 792 13.87 -13.12 31.20
CA PHE A 792 13.30 -12.62 29.95
C PHE A 792 14.33 -12.59 28.82
N LEU A 793 15.56 -12.14 29.09
CA LEU A 793 16.65 -12.12 28.12
C LEU A 793 17.01 -13.53 27.63
N VAL A 794 17.12 -14.51 28.54
CA VAL A 794 17.35 -15.91 28.17
C VAL A 794 16.21 -16.46 27.31
N LEU A 795 14.96 -16.18 27.67
CA LEU A 795 13.78 -16.62 26.89
C LEU A 795 13.76 -15.99 25.50
N ILE A 796 14.06 -14.68 25.38
CA ILE A 796 14.18 -13.96 24.11
C ILE A 796 15.29 -14.58 23.27
N THR A 797 16.50 -14.80 23.81
CA THR A 797 17.61 -15.40 23.05
C THR A 797 17.29 -16.83 22.60
N LEU A 798 16.65 -17.65 23.45
CA LEU A 798 16.20 -19.00 23.07
C LEU A 798 15.14 -18.96 21.97
N TYR A 799 14.21 -18.00 22.03
CA TYR A 799 13.19 -17.79 21.00
C TYR A 799 13.83 -17.33 19.68
N GLU A 800 14.70 -16.33 19.71
CA GLU A 800 15.38 -15.76 18.53
C GLU A 800 16.25 -16.81 17.83
N ARG A 801 17.12 -17.51 18.56
CA ARG A 801 17.99 -18.56 18.00
C ARG A 801 17.21 -19.75 17.42
N ARG A 802 15.97 -19.99 17.85
CA ARG A 802 15.07 -21.04 17.31
C ARG A 802 14.18 -20.55 16.17
N TYR A 803 13.70 -19.30 16.21
CA TYR A 803 12.64 -18.80 15.32
C TYR A 803 13.15 -17.88 14.21
N LEU A 804 14.06 -16.94 14.50
CA LEU A 804 14.67 -16.09 13.46
C LEU A 804 15.59 -16.89 12.52
N TRP A 805 16.01 -18.10 12.95
CA TRP A 805 16.97 -18.95 12.26
C TRP A 805 16.45 -20.34 11.90
N LYS A 806 15.14 -20.49 11.68
CA LYS A 806 14.67 -21.58 10.83
C LYS A 806 15.23 -21.35 9.42
N ARG A 807 16.40 -21.94 9.14
CA ARG A 807 16.83 -22.24 7.77
C ARG A 807 15.66 -23.00 7.14
N SER A 808 15.09 -22.48 6.07
CA SER A 808 14.08 -23.14 5.23
C SER A 808 14.74 -24.28 4.44
N ARG A 809 15.28 -25.26 5.18
CA ARG A 809 15.63 -26.58 4.64
C ARG A 809 14.32 -27.26 4.26
N LEU A 810 13.87 -27.02 3.02
CA LEU A 810 12.59 -27.40 2.45
C LEU A 810 11.40 -26.78 3.18
N LEU A 811 10.50 -26.16 2.41
CA LEU A 811 9.10 -26.03 2.78
C LEU A 811 8.43 -27.41 2.73
N SER A 812 8.65 -28.20 3.78
CA SER A 812 7.50 -28.92 4.33
C SER A 812 6.57 -27.86 4.93
N PRO A 813 5.26 -27.86 4.60
CA PRO A 813 4.34 -26.83 5.09
C PRO A 813 4.33 -26.80 6.62
N PRO A 814 4.03 -25.65 7.23
CA PRO A 814 4.19 -25.48 8.67
C PRO A 814 3.24 -26.42 9.43
N ARG A 815 3.81 -27.28 10.30
CA ARG A 815 3.07 -27.82 11.45
C ARG A 815 2.73 -26.65 12.40
N LYS A 816 1.62 -25.97 12.12
CA LYS A 816 0.90 -25.01 12.98
C LYS A 816 -0.55 -25.48 13.13
N HIS A 817 -1.22 -25.02 14.19
CA HIS A 817 -2.37 -25.72 14.79
C HIS A 817 -3.55 -26.00 13.84
N SER A 818 -4.02 -27.24 13.89
CA SER A 818 -5.03 -27.83 12.97
C SER A 818 -6.43 -27.19 12.98
N TRP A 819 -6.78 -26.36 13.96
CA TRP A 819 -8.17 -25.94 14.18
C TRP A 819 -8.58 -24.68 13.39
N LEU A 820 -7.66 -23.71 13.24
CA LEU A 820 -7.93 -22.47 12.49
C LEU A 820 -7.93 -22.70 10.97
N GLN A 821 -7.06 -23.58 10.47
CA GLN A 821 -7.00 -23.90 9.04
C GLN A 821 -8.26 -24.62 8.54
N MET A 822 -9.06 -25.23 9.43
CA MET A 822 -10.36 -25.79 9.07
C MET A 822 -11.32 -24.69 8.58
N TRP A 823 -11.29 -23.50 9.19
CA TRP A 823 -12.11 -22.37 8.77
C TRP A 823 -11.62 -21.72 7.47
N GLU A 824 -10.30 -21.55 7.30
CA GLU A 824 -9.73 -21.00 6.05
C GLU A 824 -9.98 -21.90 4.83
N ARG A 825 -10.04 -23.23 5.03
CA ARG A 825 -10.37 -24.21 3.97
C ARG A 825 -11.82 -24.17 3.50
N PHE A 826 -12.74 -23.54 4.23
CA PHE A 826 -14.13 -23.36 3.76
C PHE A 826 -14.29 -22.17 2.80
N GLY A 827 -13.26 -21.34 2.59
CA GLY A 827 -13.28 -20.25 1.62
C GLY A 827 -12.85 -20.68 0.22
N ALA A 828 -13.62 -20.28 -0.80
CA ALA A 828 -13.30 -20.52 -2.22
C ALA A 828 -11.99 -19.87 -2.71
N HIS A 829 -11.24 -19.18 -1.84
CA HIS A 829 -9.96 -18.54 -2.13
C HIS A 829 -8.75 -19.37 -1.65
N GLY A 830 -8.95 -20.41 -0.81
CA GLY A 830 -7.87 -21.28 -0.36
C GLY A 830 -7.20 -22.05 -1.51
N SER A 831 -7.96 -22.39 -2.53
CA SER A 831 -7.48 -23.01 -3.77
C SER A 831 -6.60 -22.07 -4.61
N LEU A 832 -6.86 -20.75 -4.60
CA LEU A 832 -6.04 -19.76 -5.32
C LEU A 832 -4.62 -19.69 -4.75
N GLN A 833 -4.51 -19.67 -3.41
CA GLN A 833 -3.22 -19.68 -2.72
C GLN A 833 -2.43 -20.95 -3.06
N GLN A 834 -3.12 -22.10 -3.10
CA GLN A 834 -2.52 -23.42 -3.33
C GLN A 834 -1.84 -23.55 -4.71
N VAL A 835 -2.33 -22.85 -5.75
CA VAL A 835 -1.70 -22.83 -7.08
C VAL A 835 -0.27 -22.28 -7.04
N PHE A 836 0.01 -21.32 -6.16
CA PHE A 836 1.35 -20.72 -5.99
C PHE A 836 2.22 -21.41 -4.93
N GLU A 837 1.64 -22.34 -4.15
CA GLU A 837 2.37 -23.16 -3.19
C GLU A 837 2.90 -24.47 -3.80
N VAL A 838 2.19 -25.03 -4.79
CA VAL A 838 2.62 -26.20 -5.56
C VAL A 838 3.63 -25.76 -6.62
N GLU A 839 4.79 -26.40 -6.69
CA GLU A 839 5.74 -26.17 -7.78
C GLU A 839 5.15 -26.71 -9.09
N PRO A 840 5.12 -25.91 -10.19
CA PRO A 840 4.59 -26.37 -11.46
C PRO A 840 5.37 -27.59 -11.97
N PRO A 841 4.72 -28.58 -12.61
CA PRO A 841 5.41 -29.70 -13.25
C PRO A 841 6.44 -29.20 -14.27
N GLN A 842 7.52 -29.95 -14.49
CA GLN A 842 8.56 -29.57 -15.46
C GLN A 842 7.97 -29.28 -16.86
N SER A 843 6.97 -30.05 -17.31
CA SER A 843 6.29 -29.79 -18.58
C SER A 843 5.62 -28.42 -18.68
N VAL A 844 5.12 -27.88 -17.56
CA VAL A 844 4.50 -26.54 -17.52
C VAL A 844 5.59 -25.46 -17.46
N LEU A 845 6.72 -25.73 -16.79
CA LEU A 845 7.88 -24.83 -16.83
C LEU A 845 8.49 -24.77 -18.23
N ASP A 846 8.59 -25.91 -18.92
CA ASP A 846 9.09 -25.98 -20.30
C ASP A 846 8.14 -25.21 -21.25
N GLU A 847 6.81 -25.39 -21.14
CA GLU A 847 5.81 -24.59 -21.89
C GLU A 847 5.86 -23.07 -21.55
N MET A 848 6.24 -22.70 -20.33
CA MET A 848 6.38 -21.29 -19.92
C MET A 848 7.68 -20.66 -20.43
N ASP A 849 8.79 -21.38 -20.36
CA ASP A 849 10.07 -20.93 -20.92
C ASP A 849 9.94 -20.79 -22.47
N ASP A 850 9.19 -21.67 -23.15
CA ASP A 850 8.84 -21.54 -24.58
C ASP A 850 8.01 -20.26 -24.88
N ILE A 851 7.13 -19.82 -23.97
CA ILE A 851 6.33 -18.59 -24.12
C ILE A 851 7.17 -17.33 -23.85
N ASP A 852 8.05 -17.36 -22.85
CA ASP A 852 8.97 -16.24 -22.57
C ASP A 852 9.97 -16.05 -23.72
N ASP A 853 10.40 -17.12 -24.41
CA ASP A 853 11.19 -17.01 -25.64
C ASP A 853 10.36 -16.42 -26.80
N VAL A 854 9.08 -16.76 -26.95
CA VAL A 854 8.18 -16.08 -27.94
C VAL A 854 8.02 -14.58 -27.65
N LEU A 855 7.98 -14.18 -26.37
CA LEU A 855 7.99 -12.77 -25.95
C LEU A 855 9.38 -12.11 -26.03
N GLY A 856 10.44 -12.91 -26.12
CA GLY A 856 11.83 -12.48 -26.32
C GLY A 856 12.26 -12.30 -27.78
N VAL A 857 11.55 -12.93 -28.72
CA VAL A 857 11.85 -12.87 -30.16
C VAL A 857 11.17 -11.66 -30.82
N ASP A 858 11.81 -10.50 -30.63
CA ASP A 858 11.63 -9.32 -31.50
C ASP A 858 12.99 -8.62 -31.73
N GLU A 859 14.08 -9.41 -31.74
CA GLU A 859 15.46 -8.90 -31.86
C GLU A 859 16.02 -8.94 -33.32
N ASP A 860 15.26 -9.45 -34.31
CA ASP A 860 15.77 -9.71 -35.68
C ASP A 860 14.82 -9.34 -36.85
N LEU A 861 13.82 -8.47 -36.66
CA LEU A 861 12.96 -7.94 -37.74
C LEU A 861 12.91 -6.40 -37.80
N GLY A 862 13.67 -5.82 -38.74
CA GLY A 862 13.35 -4.52 -39.38
C GLY A 862 13.89 -3.25 -38.70
N HIS A 863 14.70 -2.48 -39.44
CA HIS A 863 15.23 -1.19 -38.99
C HIS A 863 14.13 -0.12 -38.79
N GLY A 864 14.07 0.50 -37.60
CA GLY A 864 13.18 1.65 -37.38
C GLY A 864 13.30 2.39 -36.04
N ALA A 865 14.35 3.19 -35.85
CA ALA A 865 14.47 4.40 -35.00
C ALA A 865 13.97 4.43 -33.52
N GLY A 866 13.30 3.42 -32.96
CA GLY A 866 12.77 3.44 -31.59
C GLY A 866 13.73 2.87 -30.52
N ASN A 867 14.74 2.09 -30.94
CA ASN A 867 15.43 1.17 -30.02
C ASN A 867 16.65 1.77 -29.29
N GLU A 868 17.01 3.03 -29.56
CA GLU A 868 18.14 3.70 -28.87
C GLU A 868 17.90 3.85 -27.36
N TYR A 869 16.64 4.06 -26.94
CA TYR A 869 16.29 4.27 -25.54
C TYR A 869 16.36 2.98 -24.70
N LEU A 870 15.94 1.84 -25.25
CA LEU A 870 16.05 0.53 -24.58
C LEU A 870 17.51 0.03 -24.55
N HIS A 871 18.27 0.17 -25.64
CA HIS A 871 19.68 -0.20 -25.64
C HIS A 871 20.53 0.68 -24.72
N ALA A 872 20.21 1.98 -24.58
CA ALA A 872 20.86 2.84 -23.59
C ALA A 872 20.61 2.36 -22.15
N LEU A 873 19.39 1.91 -21.84
CA LEU A 873 19.05 1.33 -20.52
C LEU A 873 19.74 -0.01 -20.27
N ARG A 874 19.79 -0.93 -21.24
CA ARG A 874 20.51 -2.22 -21.11
C ARG A 874 22.03 -2.02 -20.99
N ARG A 875 22.65 -1.14 -21.80
CA ARG A 875 24.11 -0.87 -21.70
C ARG A 875 24.50 -0.26 -20.35
N ARG A 876 23.68 0.60 -19.74
CA ARG A 876 23.93 1.15 -18.39
C ARG A 876 23.91 0.09 -17.28
N ARG A 877 23.16 -1.00 -17.46
CA ARG A 877 23.04 -2.09 -16.47
C ARG A 877 24.18 -3.11 -16.55
N GLY A 878 24.83 -3.24 -17.71
CA GLY A 878 25.95 -4.18 -17.93
C GLY A 878 27.36 -3.61 -17.74
N SER A 879 27.51 -2.30 -17.48
CA SER A 879 28.83 -1.62 -17.54
C SER A 879 29.37 -1.12 -16.19
N ARG A 880 29.07 -1.81 -15.07
CA ARG A 880 29.62 -1.51 -13.73
C ARG A 880 30.03 -2.76 -12.95
N SER A 881 30.89 -3.59 -13.55
CA SER A 881 31.61 -4.65 -12.81
C SER A 881 32.98 -5.01 -13.42
N MET A 882 33.81 -4.02 -13.77
CA MET A 882 35.25 -4.22 -14.04
C MET A 882 36.08 -2.94 -13.87
N SER A 883 36.47 -2.69 -12.62
CA SER A 883 37.55 -1.78 -12.18
C SER A 883 37.64 -1.97 -10.64
N GLU A 884 38.77 -2.21 -9.98
CA GLU A 884 40.19 -2.12 -10.35
C GLU A 884 41.00 -3.19 -9.62
N TYR A 885 42.05 -3.75 -10.25
CA TYR A 885 43.31 -4.09 -9.57
C TYR A 885 44.39 -4.30 -10.63
N SER A 886 45.08 -3.22 -10.99
CA SER A 886 46.29 -3.27 -11.82
C SER A 886 47.28 -2.22 -11.35
N ALA A 887 48.18 -2.64 -10.46
CA ALA A 887 49.39 -1.91 -10.12
C ALA A 887 50.58 -2.80 -10.52
N GLY A 888 51.34 -2.37 -11.53
CA GLY A 888 52.37 -3.19 -12.16
C GLY A 888 53.64 -3.37 -11.33
N GLY A 889 54.30 -4.52 -11.51
CA GLY A 889 55.62 -4.81 -10.97
C GLY A 889 56.39 -5.75 -11.91
N LEU A 890 57.36 -5.20 -12.65
CA LEU A 890 58.21 -5.93 -13.60
C LEU A 890 59.37 -6.66 -12.89
N SER A 891 59.51 -7.99 -13.07
CA SER A 891 60.84 -8.62 -13.15
C SER A 891 60.86 -10.03 -13.75
N ARG A 892 61.61 -10.17 -14.85
CA ARG A 892 62.33 -11.35 -15.39
C ARG A 892 62.34 -12.67 -14.58
N GLY A 893 62.26 -13.79 -15.31
CA GLY A 893 63.39 -14.76 -15.31
C GLY A 893 63.10 -16.28 -15.30
N MET A 894 63.40 -16.94 -16.43
CA MET A 894 63.96 -18.32 -16.56
C MET A 894 63.21 -19.55 -15.99
N SER A 895 62.55 -20.26 -16.91
CA SER A 895 62.74 -21.70 -17.22
C SER A 895 63.49 -22.63 -16.24
N ARG A 896 62.85 -23.76 -15.88
CA ARG A 896 63.40 -25.12 -16.05
C ARG A 896 62.35 -26.23 -15.88
N ASP A 897 62.64 -27.36 -16.50
CA ASP A 897 61.76 -28.55 -16.68
C ASP A 897 62.25 -29.72 -15.75
N PRO A 898 61.84 -31.01 -15.88
CA PRO A 898 61.09 -31.72 -14.84
C PRO A 898 61.86 -32.87 -14.14
N GLY A 899 61.35 -33.41 -13.02
CA GLY A 899 62.05 -34.48 -12.27
C GLY A 899 61.24 -35.30 -11.26
N GLN A 900 61.27 -36.62 -11.44
CA GLN A 900 60.49 -37.70 -10.80
C GLN A 900 60.68 -37.98 -9.28
N ARG A 901 59.59 -38.50 -8.67
CA ARG A 901 59.47 -39.67 -7.74
C ARG A 901 60.31 -39.81 -6.46
N PHE A 902 59.62 -40.08 -5.35
CA PHE A 902 59.65 -41.26 -4.44
C PHE A 902 59.14 -40.82 -3.04
N GLY A 903 58.42 -41.61 -2.23
CA GLY A 903 57.81 -42.93 -2.42
C GLY A 903 57.42 -43.59 -1.07
N LEU A 904 56.44 -44.50 -1.10
CA LEU A 904 55.95 -45.38 0.01
C LEU A 904 55.28 -44.68 1.21
N GLY A 905 54.23 -45.21 1.84
CA GLY A 905 53.41 -46.43 1.64
C GLY A 905 52.54 -46.63 2.91
N ALA A 906 51.58 -47.55 3.07
CA ALA A 906 50.80 -48.45 2.21
C ALA A 906 49.58 -48.90 3.09
N TRP A 907 48.41 -49.34 2.60
CA TRP A 907 48.13 -50.73 2.21
C TRP A 907 46.72 -50.89 1.59
N ARG A 908 46.52 -52.01 0.88
CA ARG A 908 45.27 -52.48 0.22
C ARG A 908 44.25 -53.01 1.27
N ARG A 909 42.97 -53.34 0.96
CA ARG A 909 42.48 -54.21 -0.14
C ARG A 909 40.94 -54.16 -0.34
N ARG A 910 40.47 -54.54 -1.55
CA ARG A 910 39.06 -54.72 -1.97
C ARG A 910 38.57 -56.19 -1.82
N THR A 911 37.29 -56.42 -2.17
CA THR A 911 36.59 -57.69 -2.47
C THR A 911 36.09 -58.48 -1.26
N ALA A 912 34.95 -59.19 -1.28
CA ALA A 912 33.95 -59.46 -2.35
C ALA A 912 32.50 -59.18 -1.80
N THR A 913 31.33 -59.52 -2.38
CA THR A 913 30.92 -60.34 -3.55
C THR A 913 29.55 -59.86 -4.08
N MET A 914 29.05 -60.40 -5.21
CA MET A 914 27.62 -60.39 -5.61
C MET A 914 27.00 -61.77 -5.37
N MET A 915 25.68 -61.86 -5.20
CA MET A 915 24.85 -62.80 -5.97
C MET A 915 23.34 -62.49 -5.83
N SER A 916 22.59 -62.73 -6.91
CA SER A 916 21.14 -62.59 -6.97
C SER A 916 20.47 -63.95 -7.17
N THR A 917 19.39 -64.22 -6.46
CA THR A 917 18.32 -65.15 -6.86
C THR A 917 17.02 -64.62 -6.29
N GLY A 918 16.01 -64.42 -7.13
CA GLY A 918 14.63 -64.19 -6.64
C GLY A 918 13.91 -65.52 -6.38
N ILE A 919 12.77 -65.44 -5.70
CA ILE A 919 11.54 -66.23 -5.89
C ILE A 919 10.57 -65.86 -4.74
N ASP A 920 9.29 -65.76 -5.12
CA ASP A 920 8.02 -65.78 -4.39
C ASP A 920 7.97 -66.04 -2.87
N GLY A 921 6.89 -65.53 -2.23
CA GLY A 921 6.34 -66.19 -1.04
C GLY A 921 5.78 -65.29 0.06
N THR A 922 4.55 -64.81 -0.15
CA THR A 922 3.42 -64.78 0.83
C THR A 922 3.64 -64.82 2.36
N ALA A 923 2.81 -64.00 3.03
CA ALA A 923 2.11 -64.22 4.31
C ALA A 923 2.74 -63.71 5.63
N GLU A 924 1.90 -62.96 6.35
CA GLU A 924 1.68 -62.88 7.83
C GLU A 924 2.91 -62.62 8.73
N VAL A 925 2.92 -61.63 9.64
CA VAL A 925 1.84 -61.09 10.51
C VAL A 925 1.94 -59.57 10.63
#